data_AF-A0A2T7NT06-F1
#
_entry.id   AF-A0A2T7NT06-F1
#
_cell.length_a   1.000
_cell.length_b   1.000
_cell.length_c   1.000
_cell.angle_alpha   90.00
_cell.angle_beta   90.00
_cell.angle_gamma   90.00
#
_symmetry.space_group_name_H-M   'P 1'
#
loop_
_entity.id
_entity.type
_entity.pdbx_description
1 polymer ?
#
loop_
_entity_poly.entity_id
_entity_poly.type
_entity_poly.pdbx_seq_one_letter_code
_entity_poly.pdbx_strand_id
1 'polypeptide(L)'
;MAVKIASRRKLGVMLSIIMTVTLTVTQNHLCQAKATLEGHGYKGITIFIQHDIEEDHFLLTKLEESLTNASKVLLRATQGQVYFKEFIIVLPHNWRRNSSYGNADACGDISEKIVISSTKSEYGDAPYVKQPEGCGKPGLFMHLTPSYITDDSVSAKWGPRGKTIAHEWAHLRWGVFDEYATKQGQIKVEGGIKYKPKCPENIKFKENVIQLRKGGYKPKVYRLEGPSQVASIMFTHYLENVMFCNSSEGSAVRHNTKAPNRQNRLCKEKSSWEVMREHSDFKEMRPSLTWSEVTRPQFKYVQTKLPRIVLVLDTSGSMNEHHRLQTMNNAAKTIILTKIKPGTSVGIVEFNTKATVLSELVTITTEADRKTLISRLPTVADGFTSIGAGILLGLEVLHRGMDESSGGTLIVITDGDENTDPRVRDVQHNIYNKSVTPYTISVTESADPVMTNLSLGTGGKSFFDSGDYNSTGLIDSLVTIVTSGDLTHDPRVPVLLQTEAGSVSTSSLLTGEFYVDSTLGHNTTVFISFTSTVNVNLTGPGNISISNHTHPQLYITDGSGIIQILLSDFAKNGTWFYNIIAIEEESHVVVTVQSSASTDGNDVIQVLSWLPEEHNLVFTPDQKLAIYAEVTRGWSSVLNSQVIAVIGRPQSGPLNLILLDNGVGSDITKDDGIYSAYILAKDLSGDGRYGIKVRVEGVEGVTSVVVGGRGGSSGVLEVDTVESIEELVTEELGRFQRVTSGGMFSVSGFPSDRTIPDVLPPSRITDLTVSYDGSGNGTAELEWTSVGGDMDRGTAASYTFYFITDLDLTDSKELNDSVWSEVSQTYLRDLRSPQPAGSREHINIPLDLLGENDILFLCVRATDEEGNKGELSNIVQVTRLQGPDVVPKMEDEEPGSRYYALITTLPILVITFLAVILTSLVLALRRRRRKSFRLERKTETESCVLYSASKLGDAQKQWHYTARL
;
A
#
# COMPACT_ATOMS: atom_id res chain seq x y z
N MET A 1 11.73 35.00 -60.05
CA MET A 1 11.58 35.44 -58.64
C MET A 1 10.28 34.94 -57.99
N ALA A 2 9.15 34.85 -58.71
CA ALA A 2 7.87 34.35 -58.19
C ALA A 2 7.86 32.88 -57.72
N VAL A 3 8.64 31.99 -58.36
CA VAL A 3 8.71 30.55 -57.99
C VAL A 3 9.43 30.31 -56.64
N LYS A 4 10.40 31.16 -56.28
CA LYS A 4 11.11 31.07 -54.98
C LYS A 4 10.26 31.55 -53.79
N ILE A 5 9.27 32.41 -54.02
CA ILE A 5 8.38 32.93 -52.96
C ILE A 5 7.26 31.94 -52.65
N ALA A 6 6.76 31.21 -53.65
CA ALA A 6 5.75 30.14 -53.46
C ALA A 6 6.31 28.92 -52.70
N SER A 7 7.57 28.54 -52.93
CA SER A 7 8.26 27.46 -52.22
C SER A 7 8.48 27.78 -50.73
N ARG A 8 8.87 29.02 -50.40
CA ARG A 8 9.05 29.46 -49.00
C ARG A 8 7.74 29.57 -48.21
N ARG A 9 6.63 29.95 -48.86
CA ARG A 9 5.30 29.93 -48.23
C ARG A 9 4.81 28.50 -47.99
N LYS A 10 5.03 27.56 -48.91
CA LYS A 10 4.69 26.14 -48.70
C LYS A 10 5.53 25.49 -47.60
N LEU A 11 6.82 25.84 -47.49
CA LEU A 11 7.69 25.35 -46.41
C LEU A 11 7.31 25.93 -45.04
N GLY A 12 6.94 27.22 -44.98
CA GLY A 12 6.46 27.85 -43.75
C GLY A 12 5.09 27.34 -43.31
N VAL A 13 4.19 27.01 -44.24
CA VAL A 13 2.90 26.38 -43.94
C VAL A 13 3.09 24.91 -43.54
N MET A 14 3.98 24.16 -44.20
CA MET A 14 4.36 22.80 -43.77
C MET A 14 5.01 22.81 -42.38
N LEU A 15 5.94 23.71 -42.08
CA LEU A 15 6.55 23.82 -40.75
C LEU A 15 5.50 24.23 -39.71
N SER A 16 4.61 25.17 -40.04
CA SER A 16 3.55 25.58 -39.14
C SER A 16 2.59 24.43 -38.89
N ILE A 17 2.17 23.67 -39.91
CA ILE A 17 1.30 22.49 -39.79
C ILE A 17 2.00 21.39 -39.01
N ILE A 18 3.28 21.10 -39.29
CA ILE A 18 4.05 20.10 -38.53
C ILE A 18 4.17 20.56 -37.07
N MET A 19 4.40 21.85 -36.82
CA MET A 19 4.52 22.41 -35.47
C MET A 19 3.18 22.41 -34.72
N THR A 20 2.05 22.76 -35.37
CA THR A 20 0.71 22.63 -34.76
C THR A 20 0.32 21.18 -34.58
N VAL A 21 0.60 20.28 -35.54
CA VAL A 21 0.34 18.83 -35.42
C VAL A 21 1.19 18.24 -34.29
N THR A 22 2.47 18.62 -34.16
CA THR A 22 3.28 18.20 -33.01
C THR A 22 2.79 18.82 -31.70
N LEU A 23 2.33 20.07 -31.68
CA LEU A 23 1.77 20.68 -30.47
C LEU A 23 0.45 20.01 -30.05
N THR A 24 -0.46 19.71 -30.99
CA THR A 24 -1.73 19.02 -30.71
C THR A 24 -1.51 17.57 -30.33
N VAL A 25 -0.56 16.87 -30.98
CA VAL A 25 -0.16 15.50 -30.59
C VAL A 25 0.49 15.51 -29.21
N THR A 26 1.29 16.52 -28.85
CA THR A 26 1.89 16.62 -27.50
C THR A 26 0.90 16.98 -26.39
N GLN A 27 -0.27 17.55 -26.70
CA GLN A 27 -1.31 17.84 -25.72
C GLN A 27 -2.18 16.60 -25.41
N ASN A 28 -2.34 15.69 -26.37
CA ASN A 28 -3.31 14.60 -26.30
C ASN A 28 -2.85 13.35 -25.51
N HIS A 29 -1.59 13.28 -25.08
CA HIS A 29 -1.02 12.12 -24.36
C HIS A 29 -0.65 12.41 -22.89
N LEU A 30 -0.98 13.60 -22.37
CA LEU A 30 -0.37 14.09 -21.14
C LEU A 30 -0.73 13.25 -19.90
N CYS A 31 -1.97 12.73 -19.80
CA CYS A 31 -2.37 12.01 -18.59
C CYS A 31 -1.96 10.53 -18.52
N GLN A 32 -1.57 9.93 -19.65
CA GLN A 32 -1.06 8.55 -19.74
C GLN A 32 0.48 8.50 -19.84
N ALA A 33 1.14 9.64 -19.68
CA ALA A 33 2.58 9.72 -19.77
C ALA A 33 3.23 8.93 -18.64
N LYS A 34 4.05 7.94 -19.00
CA LYS A 34 4.98 7.29 -18.09
C LYS A 34 6.25 8.12 -17.98
N ALA A 35 6.84 8.15 -16.80
CA ALA A 35 8.14 8.79 -16.60
C ALA A 35 9.18 8.12 -17.51
N THR A 36 9.71 8.89 -18.45
CA THR A 36 10.72 8.44 -19.41
C THR A 36 11.97 9.29 -19.29
N LEU A 37 13.14 8.65 -19.33
CA LEU A 37 14.41 9.34 -19.25
C LEU A 37 14.90 9.70 -20.66
N GLU A 38 14.90 11.01 -20.98
CA GLU A 38 15.46 11.52 -22.24
C GLU A 38 16.79 12.23 -21.99
N GLY A 39 17.89 11.62 -22.41
CA GLY A 39 19.23 12.12 -22.09
C GLY A 39 19.43 12.07 -20.57
N HIS A 40 19.48 13.22 -19.91
CA HIS A 40 19.60 13.34 -18.46
C HIS A 40 18.28 13.71 -17.76
N GLY A 41 17.22 14.00 -18.51
CA GLY A 41 16.01 14.62 -17.96
C GLY A 41 14.79 13.69 -18.00
N TYR A 42 14.18 13.43 -16.85
CA TYR A 42 12.90 12.74 -16.78
C TYR A 42 11.76 13.61 -17.29
N LYS A 43 10.99 13.09 -18.24
CA LYS A 43 9.78 13.72 -18.78
C LYS A 43 8.53 12.89 -18.49
N GLY A 44 7.39 13.57 -18.51
CA GLY A 44 6.09 12.93 -18.37
C GLY A 44 5.82 12.41 -16.96
N ILE A 45 6.36 13.07 -15.94
CA ILE A 45 6.08 12.68 -14.54
C ILE A 45 4.71 13.24 -14.17
N THR A 46 3.76 12.36 -13.88
CA THR A 46 2.37 12.74 -13.65
C THR A 46 2.09 12.92 -12.15
N ILE A 47 1.46 14.04 -11.80
CA ILE A 47 1.04 14.39 -10.44
C ILE A 47 -0.47 14.53 -10.42
N PHE A 48 -1.13 13.70 -9.62
CA PHE A 48 -2.58 13.68 -9.45
C PHE A 48 -2.97 14.40 -8.18
N ILE A 49 -3.72 15.48 -8.31
CA ILE A 49 -4.42 16.09 -7.17
C ILE A 49 -5.79 15.43 -7.08
N GLN A 50 -6.13 14.91 -5.90
CA GLN A 50 -7.37 14.18 -5.69
C GLN A 50 -8.62 15.08 -5.67
N HIS A 51 -9.78 14.49 -5.96
CA HIS A 51 -11.05 15.23 -6.06
C HIS A 51 -11.54 15.80 -4.72
N ASP A 52 -11.09 15.24 -3.60
CA ASP A 52 -11.40 15.66 -2.22
C ASP A 52 -10.57 16.89 -1.79
N ILE A 53 -9.57 17.29 -2.58
CA ILE A 53 -8.70 18.42 -2.30
C ILE A 53 -9.34 19.71 -2.81
N GLU A 54 -9.52 20.67 -1.92
CA GLU A 54 -10.04 22.00 -2.25
C GLU A 54 -9.07 22.77 -3.16
N GLU A 55 -9.63 23.62 -4.02
CA GLU A 55 -8.86 24.45 -4.95
C GLU A 55 -8.01 25.49 -4.21
N ASP A 56 -6.69 25.33 -4.28
CA ASP A 56 -5.72 26.26 -3.69
C ASP A 56 -4.57 26.58 -4.67
N HIS A 57 -4.44 27.85 -5.02
CA HIS A 57 -3.37 28.33 -5.90
C HIS A 57 -2.00 28.35 -5.20
N PHE A 58 -1.98 28.46 -3.87
CA PHE A 58 -0.76 28.44 -3.08
C PHE A 58 -0.13 27.04 -3.09
N LEU A 59 -0.94 25.98 -2.99
CA LEU A 59 -0.54 24.60 -3.21
C LEU A 59 0.22 24.42 -4.52
N LEU A 60 -0.33 24.87 -5.66
CA LEU A 60 0.32 24.73 -6.96
C LEU A 60 1.66 25.45 -7.03
N THR A 61 1.73 26.67 -6.49
CA THR A 61 2.97 27.48 -6.48
C THR A 61 4.06 26.82 -5.65
N LYS A 62 3.71 26.34 -4.45
CA LYS A 62 4.65 25.65 -3.55
C LYS A 62 5.08 24.29 -4.07
N LEU A 63 4.20 23.60 -4.80
CA LEU A 63 4.53 22.37 -5.48
C LEU A 63 5.60 22.59 -6.55
N GLU A 64 5.44 23.58 -7.45
CA GLU A 64 6.44 23.90 -8.47
C GLU A 64 7.80 24.27 -7.86
N GLU A 65 7.81 25.06 -6.78
CA GLU A 65 9.02 25.43 -6.03
C GLU A 65 9.72 24.18 -5.48
N SER A 66 8.97 23.30 -4.84
CA SER A 66 9.47 22.07 -4.22
C SER A 66 10.06 21.11 -5.25
N LEU A 67 9.37 20.91 -6.39
CA LEU A 67 9.80 20.04 -7.49
C LEU A 67 11.02 20.61 -8.23
N THR A 68 11.08 21.94 -8.40
CA THR A 68 12.26 22.61 -8.96
C THR A 68 13.48 22.41 -8.07
N ASN A 69 13.31 22.49 -6.75
CA ASN A 69 14.37 22.22 -5.80
C ASN A 69 14.76 20.73 -5.78
N ALA A 70 13.79 19.82 -5.88
CA ALA A 70 14.03 18.39 -5.98
C ALA A 70 14.87 18.03 -7.22
N SER A 71 14.60 18.66 -8.36
CA SER A 71 15.36 18.48 -9.60
C SER A 71 16.85 18.80 -9.42
N LYS A 72 17.17 19.90 -8.71
CA LYS A 72 18.55 20.27 -8.37
C LYS A 72 19.21 19.28 -7.43
N VAL A 73 18.47 18.78 -6.44
CA VAL A 73 18.97 17.78 -5.49
C VAL A 73 19.27 16.47 -6.21
N LEU A 74 18.37 16.01 -7.07
CA LEU A 74 18.52 14.76 -7.81
C LEU A 74 19.76 14.80 -8.72
N LEU A 75 19.96 15.91 -9.45
CA LEU A 75 21.16 16.09 -10.28
C LEU A 75 22.44 16.03 -9.43
N ARG A 76 22.40 16.60 -8.22
CA ARG A 76 23.55 16.59 -7.31
C ARG A 76 23.83 15.23 -6.71
N ALA A 77 22.80 14.59 -6.15
CA ALA A 77 22.93 13.30 -5.49
C ALA A 77 23.37 12.19 -6.46
N THR A 78 23.00 12.33 -7.74
CA THR A 78 23.38 11.40 -8.82
C THR A 78 24.63 11.83 -9.59
N GLN A 79 25.41 12.81 -9.10
CA GLN A 79 26.68 13.24 -9.71
C GLN A 79 26.54 13.69 -11.18
N GLY A 80 25.47 14.40 -11.49
CA GLY A 80 25.21 14.96 -12.82
C GLY A 80 24.53 14.01 -13.80
N GLN A 81 24.00 12.88 -13.33
CA GLN A 81 23.40 11.86 -14.21
C GLN A 81 21.94 12.14 -14.56
N VAL A 82 21.08 12.50 -13.60
CA VAL A 82 19.64 12.67 -13.88
C VAL A 82 19.00 13.85 -13.13
N TYR A 83 17.99 14.46 -13.75
CA TYR A 83 17.17 15.55 -13.18
C TYR A 83 15.72 15.49 -13.66
N PHE A 84 14.84 16.31 -13.09
CA PHE A 84 13.45 16.43 -13.56
C PHE A 84 13.31 17.49 -14.64
N LYS A 85 12.84 17.09 -15.83
CA LYS A 85 12.71 17.95 -17.01
C LYS A 85 11.26 18.40 -17.24
N GLU A 86 10.27 17.54 -16.98
CA GLU A 86 8.86 17.87 -17.20
C GLU A 86 7.93 17.15 -16.22
N PHE A 87 7.00 17.93 -15.62
CA PHE A 87 5.88 17.45 -14.81
C PHE A 87 4.55 17.79 -15.47
N ILE A 88 3.60 16.88 -15.31
CA ILE A 88 2.22 17.02 -15.76
C ILE A 88 1.33 17.00 -14.52
N ILE A 89 0.72 18.14 -14.21
CA ILE A 89 -0.14 18.32 -13.04
C ILE A 89 -1.59 18.13 -13.48
N VAL A 90 -2.20 17.08 -12.97
CA VAL A 90 -3.57 16.67 -13.27
C VAL A 90 -4.48 17.23 -12.19
N LEU A 91 -5.30 18.20 -12.59
CA LEU A 91 -6.24 18.91 -11.74
C LEU A 91 -7.61 18.21 -11.75
N PRO A 92 -8.31 18.17 -10.61
CA PRO A 92 -9.66 17.66 -10.52
C PRO A 92 -10.67 18.39 -11.41
N HIS A 93 -11.67 17.65 -11.91
CA HIS A 93 -12.76 18.22 -12.71
C HIS A 93 -13.66 19.21 -11.94
N ASN A 94 -13.69 19.14 -10.59
CA ASN A 94 -14.47 20.04 -9.74
C ASN A 94 -13.77 21.39 -9.48
N TRP A 95 -12.49 21.54 -9.82
CA TRP A 95 -11.79 22.83 -9.77
C TRP A 95 -12.26 23.75 -10.91
N ARG A 96 -12.14 25.06 -10.73
CA ARG A 96 -12.54 26.03 -11.75
C ARG A 96 -11.69 25.88 -13.01
N ARG A 97 -12.37 25.76 -14.16
CA ARG A 97 -11.72 25.63 -15.46
C ARG A 97 -10.98 26.90 -15.83
N ASN A 98 -9.73 26.77 -16.27
CA ASN A 98 -8.93 27.86 -16.82
C ASN A 98 -8.59 27.55 -18.29
N SER A 99 -8.71 28.55 -19.16
CA SER A 99 -8.36 28.43 -20.58
C SER A 99 -6.89 28.08 -20.84
N SER A 100 -6.00 28.26 -19.86
CA SER A 100 -4.59 27.87 -19.96
C SER A 100 -4.33 26.39 -19.71
N TYR A 101 -5.29 25.66 -19.14
CA TYR A 101 -5.13 24.24 -18.84
C TYR A 101 -5.47 23.41 -20.07
N GLY A 102 -4.65 22.39 -20.33
CA GLY A 102 -4.98 21.34 -21.28
C GLY A 102 -6.13 20.48 -20.74
N ASN A 103 -6.71 19.66 -21.61
CA ASN A 103 -7.67 18.65 -21.18
C ASN A 103 -6.96 17.31 -20.97
N ALA A 104 -7.38 16.58 -19.94
CA ALA A 104 -7.00 15.19 -19.73
C ALA A 104 -8.27 14.34 -19.64
N ASP A 105 -8.31 13.21 -20.32
CA ASP A 105 -9.34 12.19 -20.07
C ASP A 105 -8.98 11.37 -18.82
N ALA A 106 -9.86 10.44 -18.43
CA ALA A 106 -9.62 9.53 -17.32
C ALA A 106 -8.25 8.86 -17.47
N CYS A 107 -7.38 9.12 -16.49
CA CYS A 107 -6.01 8.68 -16.51
C CYS A 107 -6.01 7.27 -15.93
N GLY A 108 -5.66 6.29 -16.76
CA GLY A 108 -5.72 4.87 -16.39
C GLY A 108 -4.83 4.51 -15.20
N ASP A 109 -4.70 3.20 -14.95
CA ASP A 109 -3.86 2.71 -13.87
C ASP A 109 -2.38 2.80 -14.27
N ILE A 110 -1.76 3.95 -13.96
CA ILE A 110 -0.37 4.25 -14.33
C ILE A 110 0.50 4.11 -13.08
N SER A 111 1.49 3.22 -13.15
CA SER A 111 2.54 3.09 -12.14
C SER A 111 3.53 4.25 -12.20
N GLU A 112 4.26 4.49 -11.10
CA GLU A 112 5.29 5.55 -10.97
C GLU A 112 4.74 6.99 -11.01
N LYS A 113 3.61 7.24 -10.33
CA LYS A 113 2.97 8.56 -10.25
C LYS A 113 3.14 9.22 -8.87
N ILE A 114 2.86 10.52 -8.78
CA ILE A 114 2.74 11.26 -7.52
C ILE A 114 1.26 11.54 -7.27
N VAL A 115 0.77 11.28 -6.06
CA VAL A 115 -0.61 11.52 -5.63
C VAL A 115 -0.60 12.52 -4.49
N ILE A 116 -1.42 13.57 -4.62
CA ILE A 116 -1.68 14.55 -3.57
C ILE A 116 -3.09 14.32 -3.06
N SER A 117 -3.22 13.86 -1.81
CA SER A 117 -4.52 13.57 -1.18
C SER A 117 -4.51 13.86 0.32
N SER A 118 -5.64 13.58 0.97
CA SER A 118 -5.79 13.58 2.42
C SER A 118 -4.78 12.64 3.11
N THR A 119 -4.53 12.90 4.40
CA THR A 119 -3.53 12.18 5.21
C THR A 119 -3.89 10.69 5.39
N LYS A 120 -2.89 9.82 5.35
CA LYS A 120 -2.99 8.42 5.81
C LYS A 120 -2.72 8.38 7.32
N SER A 121 -3.57 7.75 8.14
CA SER A 121 -3.46 7.83 9.62
C SER A 121 -2.11 7.39 10.17
N GLU A 122 -1.48 6.43 9.52
CA GLU A 122 -0.18 5.84 9.86
C GLU A 122 1.00 6.79 9.62
N TYR A 123 0.82 7.72 8.68
CA TYR A 123 1.88 8.60 8.21
C TYR A 123 1.59 10.08 8.51
N GLY A 124 0.34 10.43 8.81
CA GLY A 124 -0.10 11.82 8.89
C GLY A 124 0.25 12.56 7.60
N ASP A 125 1.04 13.62 7.74
CA ASP A 125 1.57 14.42 6.62
C ASP A 125 2.96 13.95 6.12
N ALA A 126 3.45 12.79 6.56
CA ALA A 126 4.73 12.27 6.10
C ALA A 126 4.64 11.80 4.63
N PRO A 127 5.55 12.25 3.75
CA PRO A 127 5.70 11.66 2.43
C PRO A 127 6.06 10.18 2.52
N TYR A 128 5.56 9.38 1.58
CA TYR A 128 5.93 7.97 1.46
C TYR A 128 5.75 7.48 0.02
N VAL A 129 6.40 6.36 -0.30
CA VAL A 129 6.17 5.58 -1.51
C VAL A 129 5.55 4.24 -1.16
N LYS A 130 4.49 3.89 -1.88
CA LYS A 130 3.92 2.54 -1.84
C LYS A 130 4.74 1.61 -2.72
N GLN A 131 5.59 0.80 -2.12
CA GLN A 131 6.50 -0.14 -2.80
C GLN A 131 6.25 -1.57 -2.30
N PRO A 132 5.31 -2.31 -2.92
CA PRO A 132 4.98 -3.69 -2.52
C PRO A 132 5.98 -4.73 -3.03
N GLU A 133 6.75 -4.41 -4.07
CA GLU A 133 7.72 -5.33 -4.66
C GLU A 133 9.14 -5.15 -4.06
N GLY A 134 9.97 -6.18 -4.21
CA GLY A 134 11.33 -6.25 -3.68
C GLY A 134 12.35 -5.31 -4.35
N CYS A 135 13.63 -5.55 -4.04
CA CYS A 135 14.72 -4.67 -4.48
C CYS A 135 14.79 -4.47 -6.00
N GLY A 136 15.00 -3.23 -6.42
CA GLY A 136 15.15 -2.87 -7.83
C GLY A 136 13.83 -2.78 -8.61
N LYS A 137 12.69 -3.04 -7.95
CA LYS A 137 11.35 -2.92 -8.54
C LYS A 137 10.74 -1.55 -8.21
N PRO A 138 10.17 -0.85 -9.20
CA PRO A 138 9.59 0.46 -8.97
C PRO A 138 8.38 0.40 -8.01
N GLY A 139 8.15 1.49 -7.30
CA GLY A 139 6.94 1.66 -6.49
C GLY A 139 5.71 1.97 -7.34
N LEU A 140 4.52 1.81 -6.75
CA LEU A 140 3.24 2.12 -7.39
C LEU A 140 3.02 3.63 -7.48
N PHE A 141 3.14 4.34 -6.36
CA PHE A 141 3.01 5.80 -6.30
C PHE A 141 3.73 6.41 -5.09
N MET A 142 4.10 7.69 -5.22
CA MET A 142 4.48 8.56 -4.11
C MET A 142 3.26 9.32 -3.62
N HIS A 143 3.06 9.39 -2.31
CA HIS A 143 1.99 10.15 -1.68
C HIS A 143 2.53 11.40 -0.99
N LEU A 144 1.83 12.51 -1.17
CA LEU A 144 2.11 13.79 -0.54
C LEU A 144 0.78 14.39 -0.04
N THR A 145 0.81 15.20 1.01
CA THR A 145 -0.39 15.91 1.49
C THR A 145 -0.35 17.39 1.13
N PRO A 146 -1.51 18.07 1.00
CA PRO A 146 -1.56 19.51 0.81
C PRO A 146 -0.78 20.26 1.91
N SER A 147 -0.95 19.88 3.17
CA SER A 147 -0.27 20.50 4.32
C SER A 147 1.25 20.31 4.26
N TYR A 148 1.75 19.15 3.85
CA TYR A 148 3.19 18.94 3.64
C TYR A 148 3.75 19.92 2.60
N ILE A 149 3.02 20.17 1.52
CA ILE A 149 3.46 21.08 0.45
C ILE A 149 3.33 22.56 0.85
N THR A 150 2.25 22.95 1.53
CA THR A 150 1.95 24.37 1.80
C THR A 150 2.52 24.88 3.12
N ASP A 151 2.55 24.05 4.17
CA ASP A 151 2.94 24.47 5.51
C ASP A 151 4.41 24.15 5.81
N ASP A 152 5.23 25.19 5.94
CA ASP A 152 6.66 25.08 6.26
C ASP A 152 6.90 24.48 7.66
N SER A 153 6.00 24.72 8.62
CA SER A 153 6.09 24.17 9.98
C SER A 153 5.80 22.67 10.02
N VAL A 154 4.89 22.21 9.15
CA VAL A 154 4.62 20.78 8.93
C VAL A 154 5.85 20.18 8.27
N SER A 155 6.22 20.65 7.06
CA SER A 155 7.31 20.06 6.27
C SER A 155 8.67 20.01 6.99
N ALA A 156 8.96 20.97 7.88
CA ALA A 156 10.21 21.04 8.64
C ALA A 156 10.50 19.76 9.43
N LYS A 157 9.48 19.00 9.83
CA LYS A 157 9.64 17.70 10.50
C LYS A 157 10.39 16.69 9.65
N TRP A 158 10.28 16.74 8.32
CA TRP A 158 10.91 15.80 7.39
C TRP A 158 12.04 16.45 6.58
N GLY A 159 12.48 17.64 6.98
CA GLY A 159 13.55 18.37 6.31
C GLY A 159 13.14 19.07 5.01
N PRO A 160 14.11 19.58 4.23
CA PRO A 160 13.81 20.36 3.04
C PRO A 160 13.08 19.54 1.97
N ARG A 161 11.90 20.00 1.54
CA ARG A 161 11.02 19.30 0.58
C ARG A 161 11.73 18.74 -0.66
N GLY A 162 12.63 19.52 -1.25
CA GLY A 162 13.38 19.08 -2.43
C GLY A 162 14.24 17.82 -2.18
N LYS A 163 14.80 17.66 -0.98
CA LYS A 163 15.58 16.46 -0.62
C LYS A 163 14.69 15.28 -0.32
N THR A 164 13.59 15.52 0.38
CA THR A 164 12.59 14.51 0.69
C THR A 164 11.96 13.94 -0.59
N ILE A 165 11.56 14.79 -1.54
CA ILE A 165 11.02 14.33 -2.83
C ILE A 165 12.06 13.55 -3.63
N ALA A 166 13.33 13.96 -3.61
CA ALA A 166 14.39 13.21 -4.30
C ALA A 166 14.69 11.84 -3.65
N HIS A 167 14.55 11.75 -2.32
CA HIS A 167 14.63 10.51 -1.56
C HIS A 167 13.47 9.57 -1.92
N GLU A 168 12.23 10.05 -1.85
CA GLU A 168 11.04 9.28 -2.25
C GLU A 168 11.06 8.92 -3.75
N TRP A 169 11.60 9.77 -4.61
CA TRP A 169 11.76 9.42 -6.03
C TRP A 169 12.66 8.20 -6.23
N ALA A 170 13.69 8.03 -5.40
CA ALA A 170 14.56 6.86 -5.49
C ALA A 170 13.83 5.57 -5.14
N HIS A 171 12.97 5.58 -4.10
CA HIS A 171 12.05 4.48 -3.79
C HIS A 171 11.10 4.20 -4.97
N LEU A 172 10.47 5.26 -5.50
CA LEU A 172 9.46 5.13 -6.56
C LEU A 172 10.03 4.58 -7.87
N ARG A 173 11.15 5.13 -8.35
CA ARG A 173 11.65 4.85 -9.70
C ARG A 173 12.67 3.71 -9.75
N TRP A 174 13.49 3.54 -8.71
CA TRP A 174 14.61 2.60 -8.73
C TRP A 174 14.44 1.44 -7.76
N GLY A 175 13.42 1.46 -6.90
CA GLY A 175 13.16 0.36 -5.98
C GLY A 175 14.26 0.16 -4.94
N VAL A 176 14.94 1.24 -4.53
CA VAL A 176 15.87 1.21 -3.40
C VAL A 176 15.11 1.35 -2.09
N PHE A 177 15.73 0.99 -0.97
CA PHE A 177 15.16 1.13 0.36
C PHE A 177 16.04 2.00 1.26
N ASP A 178 15.53 2.27 2.45
CA ASP A 178 16.19 3.08 3.45
C ASP A 178 17.43 2.42 4.04
N GLU A 179 18.45 3.25 4.24
CA GLU A 179 19.75 2.88 4.82
C GLU A 179 19.85 3.23 6.31
N TYR A 180 18.79 3.78 6.92
CA TYR A 180 18.69 3.92 8.37
C TYR A 180 18.22 2.62 9.03
N ALA A 181 18.75 2.35 10.22
CA ALA A 181 18.43 1.13 10.96
C ALA A 181 17.00 1.16 11.49
N THR A 182 16.28 0.04 11.35
CA THR A 182 14.97 -0.16 11.97
C THR A 182 15.11 -0.50 13.46
N LYS A 183 13.99 -0.55 14.21
CA LYS A 183 13.92 -0.82 15.67
C LYS A 183 14.78 -1.99 16.17
N GLN A 184 15.06 -2.96 15.30
CA GLN A 184 15.75 -4.21 15.64
C GLN A 184 17.28 -4.12 15.45
N GLY A 185 17.81 -2.94 15.12
CA GLY A 185 19.23 -2.75 14.89
C GLY A 185 20.05 -2.71 16.17
N GLN A 186 20.92 -3.71 16.34
CA GLN A 186 21.85 -3.78 17.47
C GLN A 186 22.74 -2.54 17.56
N ILE A 187 22.93 -2.11 18.81
CA ILE A 187 23.64 -0.91 19.18
C ILE A 187 25.08 -1.29 19.48
N LYS A 188 26.05 -0.74 18.73
CA LYS A 188 27.46 -0.88 19.08
C LYS A 188 27.72 0.00 20.30
N VAL A 189 28.12 -0.59 21.43
CA VAL A 189 28.50 0.17 22.64
C VAL A 189 30.02 0.31 22.65
N GLU A 190 30.51 1.53 22.43
CA GLU A 190 31.94 1.83 22.48
C GLU A 190 32.16 2.90 23.57
N GLY A 191 32.89 2.55 24.64
CA GLY A 191 33.13 3.46 25.77
C GLY A 191 31.86 3.93 26.51
N GLY A 192 30.80 3.13 26.52
CA GLY A 192 29.49 3.49 27.11
C GLY A 192 28.61 4.35 26.21
N ILE A 193 29.04 4.67 24.99
CA ILE A 193 28.26 5.42 23.99
C ILE A 193 27.66 4.43 22.98
N LYS A 194 26.36 4.57 22.75
CA LYS A 194 25.56 3.77 21.82
C LYS A 194 25.69 4.34 20.40
N TYR A 195 26.22 3.56 19.46
CA TYR A 195 26.31 3.91 18.04
C TYR A 195 25.46 2.94 17.21
N LYS A 196 24.61 3.51 16.35
CA LYS A 196 24.00 2.74 15.26
C LYS A 196 24.91 2.76 14.03
N PRO A 197 25.00 1.65 13.28
CA PRO A 197 25.64 1.61 11.97
C PRO A 197 24.86 2.50 10.97
N LYS A 198 25.59 3.20 10.09
CA LYS A 198 25.09 4.28 9.21
C LYS A 198 25.80 4.25 7.87
N CYS A 199 25.25 4.98 6.89
CA CYS A 199 25.94 5.27 5.64
C CYS A 199 26.22 6.77 5.46
N PRO A 200 27.50 7.20 5.41
CA PRO A 200 28.74 6.46 5.69
C PRO A 200 28.98 6.20 7.19
N GLU A 201 29.82 5.22 7.51
CA GLU A 201 30.11 4.79 8.90
C GLU A 201 30.63 5.89 9.83
N ASN A 202 31.29 6.91 9.26
CA ASN A 202 32.00 7.95 9.99
C ASN A 202 31.09 9.09 10.52
N ILE A 203 29.77 9.04 10.26
CA ILE A 203 28.85 10.09 10.76
C ILE A 203 28.52 9.89 12.24
N LYS A 204 28.96 10.86 13.06
CA LYS A 204 28.72 10.88 14.50
C LYS A 204 27.49 11.71 14.86
N PHE A 205 26.63 11.16 15.71
CA PHE A 205 25.46 11.82 16.27
C PHE A 205 25.44 11.64 17.78
N LYS A 206 24.83 12.58 18.51
CA LYS A 206 24.61 12.50 19.95
C LYS A 206 23.13 12.34 20.24
N GLU A 207 22.77 11.30 20.95
CA GLU A 207 21.41 11.09 21.43
C GLU A 207 21.25 11.71 22.83
N ASN A 208 20.25 12.55 23.03
CA ASN A 208 19.86 13.06 24.34
C ASN A 208 18.39 12.68 24.60
N VAL A 209 18.08 12.21 25.80
CA VAL A 209 16.70 11.92 26.20
C VAL A 209 16.02 13.19 26.70
N ILE A 210 14.88 13.57 26.13
CA ILE A 210 14.10 14.74 26.53
C ILE A 210 12.79 14.28 27.19
N GLN A 211 12.47 14.87 28.34
CA GLN A 211 11.22 14.62 29.04
C GLN A 211 10.07 15.45 28.44
N LEU A 212 9.03 14.79 27.97
CA LEU A 212 7.79 15.38 27.51
C LEU A 212 6.89 15.76 28.70
N ARG A 213 6.04 16.78 28.52
CA ARG A 213 5.13 17.33 29.56
C ARG A 213 4.18 16.30 30.20
N LYS A 214 3.96 15.14 29.59
CA LYS A 214 3.12 14.03 30.11
C LYS A 214 3.94 12.91 30.78
N GLY A 215 5.22 13.13 31.12
CA GLY A 215 6.06 12.12 31.77
C GLY A 215 6.66 11.07 30.83
N GLY A 216 6.41 11.16 29.52
CA GLY A 216 7.10 10.34 28.51
C GLY A 216 8.50 10.88 28.23
N TYR A 217 9.47 10.02 27.99
CA TYR A 217 10.81 10.40 27.55
C TYR A 217 10.94 10.09 26.06
N LYS A 218 11.39 11.04 25.23
CA LYS A 218 11.72 10.79 23.82
C LYS A 218 13.21 11.03 23.57
N PRO A 219 13.93 10.08 22.95
CA PRO A 219 15.28 10.33 22.48
C PRO A 219 15.25 11.35 21.34
N LYS A 220 16.04 12.40 21.46
CA LYS A 220 16.27 13.40 20.42
C LYS A 220 17.73 13.35 20.02
N VAL A 221 17.97 13.20 18.72
CA VAL A 221 19.32 13.09 18.19
C VAL A 221 19.78 14.44 17.66
N TYR A 222 20.97 14.84 18.09
CA TYR A 222 21.65 16.05 17.67
C TYR A 222 22.87 15.67 16.84
N ARG A 223 23.02 16.32 15.70
CA ARG A 223 24.25 16.25 14.93
C ARG A 223 25.42 16.78 15.78
N LEU A 224 26.52 16.04 15.83
CA LEU A 224 27.76 16.57 16.41
C LEU A 224 28.42 17.49 15.38
N GLU A 225 28.72 18.73 15.78
CA GLU A 225 29.41 19.68 14.90
C GLU A 225 30.80 19.16 14.52
N GLY A 226 31.08 19.16 13.22
CA GLY A 226 32.31 18.69 12.59
C GLY A 226 32.38 19.16 11.14
N PRO A 227 33.48 18.92 10.40
CA PRO A 227 33.58 19.34 8.99
C PRO A 227 32.40 18.78 8.18
N SER A 228 31.95 19.48 7.14
CA SER A 228 30.77 19.14 6.34
C SER A 228 30.83 17.73 5.75
N GLN A 229 30.35 16.74 6.52
CA GLN A 229 30.27 15.33 6.12
C GLN A 229 29.18 15.15 5.05
N VAL A 230 29.49 14.38 4.01
CA VAL A 230 28.53 13.93 3.00
C VAL A 230 27.84 12.68 3.51
N ALA A 231 26.51 12.62 3.43
CA ALA A 231 25.71 11.50 3.91
C ALA A 231 24.93 10.82 2.78
N SER A 232 24.40 9.63 3.05
CA SER A 232 23.43 9.04 2.13
C SER A 232 22.14 9.86 2.09
N ILE A 233 21.63 10.08 0.89
CA ILE A 233 20.25 10.55 0.73
C ILE A 233 19.24 9.50 1.21
N MET A 234 19.58 8.20 1.24
CA MET A 234 18.72 7.13 1.77
C MET A 234 18.87 6.93 3.29
N PHE A 235 19.68 7.75 3.97
CA PHE A 235 19.89 7.68 5.41
C PHE A 235 19.40 8.94 6.14
N THR A 236 19.99 10.09 5.83
CA THR A 236 19.63 11.39 6.44
C THR A 236 19.58 12.46 5.36
N HIS A 237 18.54 12.37 4.52
CA HIS A 237 18.33 13.24 3.36
C HIS A 237 18.33 14.74 3.72
N TYR A 238 18.01 15.12 4.95
CA TYR A 238 17.95 16.51 5.39
C TYR A 238 19.33 17.18 5.57
N LEU A 239 20.44 16.42 5.62
CA LEU A 239 21.79 16.99 5.73
C LEU A 239 22.19 17.80 4.51
N GLU A 240 23.04 18.82 4.69
CA GLU A 240 23.39 19.79 3.65
C GLU A 240 23.90 19.15 2.35
N ASN A 241 24.87 18.23 2.46
CA ASN A 241 25.47 17.49 1.36
C ASN A 241 25.06 16.01 1.42
N VAL A 242 24.33 15.56 0.41
CA VAL A 242 23.86 14.17 0.30
C VAL A 242 24.17 13.59 -1.08
N MET A 243 24.53 12.32 -1.11
CA MET A 243 24.72 11.50 -2.32
C MET A 243 24.15 10.10 -2.08
N PHE A 244 24.04 9.27 -3.12
CA PHE A 244 23.73 7.85 -2.92
C PHE A 244 24.97 7.10 -2.43
N CYS A 245 24.78 6.17 -1.50
CA CYS A 245 25.86 5.30 -1.04
C CYS A 245 26.35 4.39 -2.15
N ASN A 246 27.67 4.22 -2.19
CA ASN A 246 28.35 3.42 -3.19
C ASN A 246 29.46 2.59 -2.54
N SER A 247 29.58 1.34 -2.98
CA SER A 247 30.56 0.37 -2.50
C SER A 247 31.95 0.52 -3.14
N SER A 248 32.13 1.44 -4.11
CA SER A 248 33.43 1.68 -4.75
C SER A 248 34.50 2.21 -3.80
N GLU A 249 35.73 1.68 -3.92
CA GLU A 249 36.90 2.18 -3.20
C GLU A 249 37.11 3.70 -3.41
N GLY A 250 37.35 4.43 -2.33
CA GLY A 250 37.54 5.89 -2.36
C GLY A 250 36.25 6.72 -2.39
N SER A 251 35.06 6.09 -2.36
CA SER A 251 33.78 6.81 -2.23
C SER A 251 33.72 7.62 -0.93
N ALA A 252 33.32 8.90 -1.04
CA ALA A 252 33.07 9.75 0.12
C ALA A 252 31.89 9.27 0.98
N VAL A 253 31.03 8.41 0.42
CA VAL A 253 29.84 7.83 1.04
C VAL A 253 29.90 6.31 0.87
N ARG A 254 30.87 5.68 1.54
CA ARG A 254 31.07 4.23 1.49
C ARG A 254 29.87 3.52 2.13
N HIS A 255 29.30 2.57 1.39
CA HIS A 255 28.20 1.74 1.86
C HIS A 255 28.59 0.88 3.07
N ASN A 256 27.67 0.72 4.01
CA ASN A 256 27.85 -0.07 5.22
C ASN A 256 26.98 -1.32 5.13
N THR A 257 27.58 -2.43 4.72
CA THR A 257 26.92 -3.74 4.55
C THR A 257 26.51 -4.38 5.88
N LYS A 258 27.10 -3.94 7.00
CA LYS A 258 26.83 -4.44 8.36
C LYS A 258 25.61 -3.78 9.00
N ALA A 259 25.05 -2.75 8.39
CA ALA A 259 23.91 -2.02 8.97
C ALA A 259 22.61 -2.84 8.84
N PRO A 260 21.83 -3.03 9.93
CA PRO A 260 20.53 -3.69 9.90
C PRO A 260 19.47 -2.68 9.42
N ASN A 261 19.53 -2.33 8.14
CA ASN A 261 18.60 -1.43 7.46
C ASN A 261 17.82 -2.18 6.37
N ARG A 262 16.73 -1.56 5.87
CA ARG A 262 15.87 -2.20 4.86
C ARG A 262 16.64 -2.44 3.55
N GLN A 263 17.54 -1.53 3.16
CA GLN A 263 18.38 -1.69 1.97
C GLN A 263 19.18 -2.98 2.02
N ASN A 264 19.98 -3.21 3.05
CA ASN A 264 20.79 -4.42 3.18
C ASN A 264 19.91 -5.67 3.28
N ARG A 265 18.85 -5.57 4.10
CA ARG A 265 17.92 -6.66 4.35
C ARG A 265 17.18 -7.12 3.10
N LEU A 266 16.77 -6.23 2.20
CA LEU A 266 15.96 -6.59 1.02
C LEU A 266 16.77 -6.63 -0.29
N CYS A 267 17.87 -5.88 -0.38
CA CYS A 267 18.74 -5.80 -1.56
C CYS A 267 20.00 -6.65 -1.47
N LYS A 268 20.06 -7.63 -0.57
CA LYS A 268 21.21 -8.54 -0.42
C LYS A 268 22.51 -7.76 -0.22
N GLU A 269 22.47 -6.84 0.75
CA GLU A 269 23.62 -6.03 1.15
C GLU A 269 24.20 -5.13 0.04
N LYS A 270 23.50 -4.97 -1.10
CA LYS A 270 23.87 -4.01 -2.15
C LYS A 270 23.61 -2.58 -1.72
N SER A 271 24.53 -1.68 -2.05
CA SER A 271 24.34 -0.25 -1.90
C SER A 271 23.23 0.30 -2.80
N SER A 272 22.61 1.43 -2.43
CA SER A 272 21.61 2.07 -3.28
C SER A 272 22.13 2.35 -4.68
N TRP A 273 23.40 2.76 -4.82
CA TRP A 273 24.00 3.02 -6.13
C TRP A 273 24.25 1.75 -6.95
N GLU A 274 24.51 0.60 -6.33
CA GLU A 274 24.61 -0.69 -7.03
C GLU A 274 23.27 -1.07 -7.67
N VAL A 275 22.19 -0.98 -6.90
CA VAL A 275 20.83 -1.23 -7.39
C VAL A 275 20.49 -0.27 -8.53
N MET A 276 20.81 1.02 -8.37
CA MET A 276 20.60 2.01 -9.42
C MET A 276 21.37 1.69 -10.70
N ARG A 277 22.63 1.22 -10.63
CA ARG A 277 23.42 0.85 -11.81
C ARG A 277 22.84 -0.33 -12.60
N GLU A 278 22.12 -1.23 -11.93
CA GLU A 278 21.42 -2.35 -12.57
C GLU A 278 20.15 -1.88 -13.30
N HIS A 279 19.58 -0.74 -12.88
CA HIS A 279 18.40 -0.15 -13.47
C HIS A 279 18.66 0.39 -14.90
N SER A 280 17.67 0.26 -15.77
CA SER A 280 17.73 0.68 -17.18
C SER A 280 18.15 2.14 -17.39
N ASP A 281 17.76 3.02 -16.46
CA ASP A 281 18.10 4.45 -16.47
C ASP A 281 19.64 4.72 -16.43
N PHE A 282 20.43 3.79 -15.87
CA PHE A 282 21.88 3.96 -15.63
C PHE A 282 22.77 2.93 -16.36
N LYS A 283 22.20 1.96 -17.10
CA LYS A 283 22.98 0.96 -17.85
C LYS A 283 23.97 1.59 -18.84
N GLU A 284 23.60 2.72 -19.44
CA GLU A 284 24.46 3.54 -20.29
C GLU A 284 24.84 4.84 -19.55
N MET A 285 25.94 4.82 -18.79
CA MET A 285 26.43 6.01 -18.09
C MET A 285 26.73 7.13 -19.08
N ARG A 286 26.11 8.29 -18.85
CA ARG A 286 26.24 9.47 -19.71
C ARG A 286 27.28 10.43 -19.13
N PRO A 287 27.96 11.26 -19.95
CA PRO A 287 28.85 12.30 -19.44
C PRO A 287 28.11 13.20 -18.44
N SER A 288 28.65 13.38 -17.24
CA SER A 288 27.98 14.18 -16.20
C SER A 288 27.75 15.62 -16.65
N LEU A 289 26.54 16.12 -16.43
CA LEU A 289 26.22 17.52 -16.70
C LEU A 289 26.94 18.46 -15.72
N THR A 290 27.29 19.65 -16.21
CA THR A 290 27.79 20.72 -15.36
C THR A 290 26.63 21.43 -14.63
N TRP A 291 26.89 21.91 -13.42
CA TRP A 291 25.90 22.41 -12.46
C TRP A 291 25.02 23.59 -12.91
N SER A 292 25.29 24.19 -14.08
CA SER A 292 24.62 25.40 -14.59
C SER A 292 23.71 25.16 -15.79
N GLU A 293 23.51 23.92 -16.23
CA GLU A 293 22.54 23.59 -17.28
C GLU A 293 21.13 23.45 -16.69
N VAL A 294 20.13 24.04 -17.35
CA VAL A 294 18.81 24.38 -16.79
C VAL A 294 18.10 23.19 -16.12
N THR A 295 18.09 23.15 -14.78
CA THR A 295 17.38 22.14 -13.97
C THR A 295 15.95 22.54 -13.61
N ARG A 296 15.42 23.62 -14.20
CA ARG A 296 14.05 24.05 -13.95
C ARG A 296 13.10 23.18 -14.78
N PRO A 297 12.22 22.37 -14.17
CA PRO A 297 11.26 21.56 -14.91
C PRO A 297 10.25 22.43 -15.66
N GLN A 298 9.71 21.91 -16.75
CA GLN A 298 8.49 22.42 -17.36
C GLN A 298 7.27 21.87 -16.61
N PHE A 299 6.27 22.72 -16.36
CA PHE A 299 5.02 22.33 -15.71
C PHE A 299 3.88 22.48 -16.72
N LYS A 300 3.14 21.39 -16.94
CA LYS A 300 1.95 21.37 -17.78
C LYS A 300 0.74 21.07 -16.91
N TYR A 301 -0.27 21.92 -16.96
CA TYR A 301 -1.51 21.73 -16.25
C TYR A 301 -2.55 21.13 -17.17
N VAL A 302 -3.17 20.03 -16.74
CA VAL A 302 -4.29 19.41 -17.41
C VAL A 302 -5.43 19.21 -16.43
N GLN A 303 -6.67 19.38 -16.88
CA GLN A 303 -7.84 19.13 -16.05
C GLN A 303 -8.57 17.88 -16.50
N THR A 304 -8.93 17.01 -15.55
CA THR A 304 -9.68 15.79 -15.85
C THR A 304 -11.08 16.12 -16.39
N LYS A 305 -11.48 15.41 -17.45
CA LYS A 305 -12.85 15.41 -17.97
C LYS A 305 -13.65 14.28 -17.32
N LEU A 306 -14.97 14.42 -17.35
CA LEU A 306 -15.86 13.31 -17.02
C LEU A 306 -15.61 12.13 -17.98
N PRO A 307 -15.67 10.88 -17.49
CA PRO A 307 -15.32 9.72 -18.31
C PRO A 307 -16.22 9.56 -19.54
N ARG A 308 -15.63 9.05 -20.61
CA ARG A 308 -16.33 8.57 -21.82
C ARG A 308 -16.02 7.09 -21.98
N ILE A 309 -17.05 6.26 -22.04
CA ILE A 309 -16.92 4.81 -22.13
C ILE A 309 -17.64 4.34 -23.39
N VAL A 310 -17.00 3.50 -24.19
CA VAL A 310 -17.68 2.77 -25.26
C VAL A 310 -17.57 1.28 -25.02
N LEU A 311 -18.73 0.63 -24.92
CA LEU A 311 -18.85 -0.83 -24.88
C LEU A 311 -18.75 -1.34 -26.33
N VAL A 312 -17.81 -2.24 -26.58
CA VAL A 312 -17.60 -2.93 -27.86
C VAL A 312 -17.92 -4.39 -27.63
N LEU A 313 -19.09 -4.80 -28.11
CA LEU A 313 -19.75 -6.06 -27.75
C LEU A 313 -19.72 -7.04 -28.92
N ASP A 314 -19.21 -8.23 -28.70
CA ASP A 314 -19.20 -9.30 -29.70
C ASP A 314 -20.61 -9.88 -29.90
N THR A 315 -21.02 -9.93 -31.16
CA THR A 315 -22.27 -10.55 -31.62
C THR A 315 -22.01 -11.56 -32.73
N SER A 316 -20.82 -12.16 -32.77
CA SER A 316 -20.49 -13.26 -33.68
C SER A 316 -21.28 -14.53 -33.36
N GLY A 317 -21.34 -15.47 -34.32
CA GLY A 317 -22.19 -16.66 -34.21
C GLY A 317 -21.93 -17.51 -32.95
N SER A 318 -20.70 -17.54 -32.43
CA SER A 318 -20.32 -18.25 -31.19
C SER A 318 -21.05 -17.71 -29.96
N MET A 319 -21.43 -16.44 -29.95
CA MET A 319 -22.15 -15.82 -28.84
C MET A 319 -23.59 -16.34 -28.67
N ASN A 320 -24.15 -17.07 -29.65
CA ASN A 320 -25.43 -17.78 -29.50
C ASN A 320 -25.31 -19.07 -28.70
N GLU A 321 -24.11 -19.60 -28.51
CA GLU A 321 -23.90 -20.82 -27.75
C GLU A 321 -24.01 -20.52 -26.24
N HIS A 322 -24.50 -21.50 -25.47
CA HIS A 322 -24.46 -21.48 -24.00
C HIS A 322 -24.94 -20.17 -23.33
N HIS A 323 -25.90 -19.46 -23.95
CA HIS A 323 -26.42 -18.17 -23.47
C HIS A 323 -25.36 -17.05 -23.33
N ARG A 324 -24.20 -17.15 -24.01
CA ARG A 324 -23.09 -16.17 -23.88
C ARG A 324 -23.53 -14.72 -24.13
N LEU A 325 -24.28 -14.46 -25.22
CA LEU A 325 -24.84 -13.13 -25.52
C LEU A 325 -25.76 -12.62 -24.40
N GLN A 326 -26.62 -13.48 -23.86
CA GLN A 326 -27.53 -13.12 -22.77
C GLN A 326 -26.75 -12.78 -21.49
N THR A 327 -25.73 -13.58 -21.15
CA THR A 327 -24.85 -13.34 -20.01
C THR A 327 -24.07 -12.02 -20.17
N MET A 328 -23.51 -11.77 -21.35
CA MET A 328 -22.85 -10.50 -21.69
C MET A 328 -23.78 -9.30 -21.48
N ASN A 329 -24.98 -9.38 -22.06
CA ASN A 329 -25.98 -8.33 -21.94
C ASN A 329 -26.42 -8.11 -20.50
N ASN A 330 -26.60 -9.18 -19.72
CA ASN A 330 -27.04 -9.06 -18.34
C ASN A 330 -25.98 -8.38 -17.46
N ALA A 331 -24.69 -8.68 -17.69
CA ALA A 331 -23.61 -7.98 -17.00
C ALA A 331 -23.54 -6.50 -17.42
N ALA A 332 -23.65 -6.22 -18.73
CA ALA A 332 -23.70 -4.85 -19.25
C ALA A 332 -24.87 -4.03 -18.68
N LYS A 333 -26.08 -4.62 -18.59
CA LYS A 333 -27.24 -4.01 -17.94
C LYS A 333 -26.95 -3.66 -16.49
N THR A 334 -26.38 -4.60 -15.73
CA THR A 334 -26.10 -4.41 -14.29
C THR A 334 -25.19 -3.21 -14.06
N ILE A 335 -24.11 -3.08 -14.84
CA ILE A 335 -23.20 -1.92 -14.72
C ILE A 335 -23.82 -0.60 -15.19
N ILE A 336 -24.59 -0.61 -16.29
CA ILE A 336 -25.26 0.58 -16.81
C ILE A 336 -26.32 1.07 -15.84
N LEU A 337 -27.01 0.18 -15.12
CA LEU A 337 -28.00 0.56 -14.12
C LEU A 337 -27.38 1.22 -12.89
N THR A 338 -26.18 0.79 -12.46
CA THR A 338 -25.77 1.07 -11.08
C THR A 338 -24.33 1.51 -10.85
N LYS A 339 -23.37 1.09 -11.67
CA LYS A 339 -21.95 1.39 -11.43
C LYS A 339 -21.50 2.65 -12.14
N ILE A 340 -22.04 2.93 -13.32
CA ILE A 340 -21.62 4.10 -14.10
C ILE A 340 -22.13 5.38 -13.42
N LYS A 341 -21.20 6.25 -13.00
CA LYS A 341 -21.48 7.52 -12.32
C LYS A 341 -22.30 8.46 -13.21
N PRO A 342 -23.28 9.21 -12.66
CA PRO A 342 -23.91 10.31 -13.37
C PRO A 342 -22.87 11.31 -13.91
N GLY A 343 -23.09 11.83 -15.12
CA GLY A 343 -22.15 12.67 -15.87
C GLY A 343 -21.23 11.90 -16.83
N THR A 344 -21.05 10.60 -16.63
CA THR A 344 -20.31 9.74 -17.58
C THR A 344 -21.09 9.60 -18.89
N SER A 345 -20.40 9.66 -20.02
CA SER A 345 -21.00 9.42 -21.34
C SER A 345 -20.72 8.00 -21.82
N VAL A 346 -21.76 7.27 -22.23
CA VAL A 346 -21.66 5.86 -22.62
C VAL A 346 -22.15 5.68 -24.06
N GLY A 347 -21.35 5.00 -24.87
CA GLY A 347 -21.71 4.54 -26.22
C GLY A 347 -21.69 3.02 -26.31
N ILE A 348 -22.38 2.47 -27.30
CA ILE A 348 -22.50 1.02 -27.51
C ILE A 348 -22.28 0.71 -28.98
N VAL A 349 -21.32 -0.17 -29.24
CA VAL A 349 -20.98 -0.72 -30.55
C VAL A 349 -21.08 -2.23 -30.47
N GLU A 350 -21.76 -2.85 -31.42
CA GLU A 350 -21.67 -4.29 -31.64
C GLU A 350 -20.71 -4.59 -32.78
N PHE A 351 -20.14 -5.80 -32.79
CA PHE A 351 -19.38 -6.29 -33.92
C PHE A 351 -19.54 -7.78 -34.14
N ASN A 352 -19.56 -8.15 -35.42
CA ASN A 352 -19.44 -9.51 -35.90
C ASN A 352 -18.54 -9.51 -37.16
N THR A 353 -19.08 -9.85 -38.33
CA THR A 353 -18.40 -9.66 -39.63
C THR A 353 -18.15 -8.18 -39.91
N LYS A 354 -18.98 -7.29 -39.38
CA LYS A 354 -18.84 -5.83 -39.43
C LYS A 354 -19.19 -5.25 -38.06
N ALA A 355 -18.83 -3.98 -37.84
CA ALA A 355 -19.24 -3.26 -36.64
C ALA A 355 -20.41 -2.31 -36.94
N THR A 356 -21.32 -2.17 -35.97
CA THR A 356 -22.49 -1.29 -36.05
C THR A 356 -22.62 -0.46 -34.77
N VAL A 357 -22.97 0.82 -34.89
CA VAL A 357 -23.26 1.66 -33.72
C VAL A 357 -24.69 1.42 -33.26
N LEU A 358 -24.85 0.91 -32.03
CA LEU A 358 -26.15 0.71 -31.40
C LEU A 358 -26.59 1.94 -30.60
N SER A 359 -25.62 2.65 -30.02
CA SER A 359 -25.83 3.93 -29.36
C SER A 359 -24.61 4.84 -29.54
N GLU A 360 -24.85 6.07 -29.94
CA GLU A 360 -23.88 7.16 -29.77
C GLU A 360 -23.62 7.41 -28.28
N LEU A 361 -22.66 8.28 -27.96
CA LEU A 361 -22.38 8.72 -26.60
C LEU A 361 -23.61 9.42 -25.99
N VAL A 362 -24.22 8.80 -24.99
CA VAL A 362 -25.30 9.36 -24.17
C VAL A 362 -24.74 9.67 -22.79
N THR A 363 -24.84 10.94 -22.37
CA THR A 363 -24.47 11.36 -21.01
C THR A 363 -25.53 10.90 -20.02
N ILE A 364 -25.13 10.10 -19.04
CA ILE A 364 -26.05 9.56 -18.02
C ILE A 364 -26.36 10.66 -17.00
N THR A 365 -27.59 11.16 -17.00
CA THR A 365 -28.07 12.13 -15.99
C THR A 365 -29.27 11.61 -15.22
N THR A 366 -30.05 10.73 -15.82
CA THR A 366 -31.29 10.17 -15.28
C THR A 366 -31.37 8.66 -15.47
N GLU A 367 -32.25 8.00 -14.72
CA GLU A 367 -32.61 6.59 -14.93
C GLU A 367 -33.20 6.31 -16.32
N ALA A 368 -33.84 7.31 -16.96
CA ALA A 368 -34.35 7.17 -18.31
C ALA A 368 -33.21 7.03 -19.35
N ASP A 369 -32.09 7.73 -19.15
CA ASP A 369 -30.90 7.60 -20.00
C ASP A 369 -30.32 6.18 -19.91
N ARG A 370 -30.25 5.62 -18.68
CA ARG A 370 -29.81 4.24 -18.43
C ARG A 370 -30.70 3.23 -19.14
N LYS A 371 -32.03 3.34 -19.00
CA LYS A 371 -33.00 2.47 -19.68
C LYS A 371 -32.92 2.57 -21.19
N THR A 372 -32.66 3.77 -21.72
CA THR A 372 -32.46 3.99 -23.16
C THR A 372 -31.24 3.21 -23.65
N LEU A 373 -30.09 3.31 -22.96
CA LEU A 373 -28.88 2.54 -23.30
C LEU A 373 -29.12 1.02 -23.24
N ILE A 374 -29.81 0.55 -22.19
CA ILE A 374 -30.14 -0.88 -22.03
C ILE A 374 -31.00 -1.41 -23.18
N SER A 375 -31.98 -0.62 -23.64
CA SER A 375 -32.84 -1.00 -24.77
C SER A 375 -32.08 -1.12 -26.11
N ARG A 376 -30.85 -0.61 -26.17
CA ARG A 376 -29.97 -0.67 -27.35
C ARG A 376 -28.98 -1.82 -27.30
N LEU A 377 -28.95 -2.63 -26.25
CA LEU A 377 -28.08 -3.80 -26.20
C LEU A 377 -28.43 -4.82 -27.30
N PRO A 378 -27.44 -5.53 -27.86
CA PRO A 378 -27.66 -6.45 -28.97
C PRO A 378 -28.56 -7.62 -28.57
N THR A 379 -29.38 -8.11 -29.49
CA THR A 379 -30.32 -9.22 -29.23
C THR A 379 -30.10 -10.44 -30.10
N VAL A 380 -29.26 -10.33 -31.13
CA VAL A 380 -28.98 -11.39 -32.09
C VAL A 380 -27.47 -11.49 -32.25
N ALA A 381 -26.96 -12.72 -32.25
CA ALA A 381 -25.60 -13.02 -32.65
C ALA A 381 -25.61 -13.79 -33.98
N ASP A 382 -24.73 -13.43 -34.91
CA ASP A 382 -24.51 -14.15 -36.17
C ASP A 382 -23.21 -13.65 -36.83
N GLY A 383 -22.70 -14.44 -37.77
CA GLY A 383 -21.58 -14.09 -38.62
C GLY A 383 -20.22 -14.34 -37.99
N PHE A 384 -19.19 -13.87 -38.70
CA PHE A 384 -17.78 -13.94 -38.34
C PHE A 384 -17.40 -12.99 -37.19
N THR A 385 -16.13 -12.98 -36.80
CA THR A 385 -15.60 -12.20 -35.67
C THR A 385 -14.51 -11.25 -36.17
N SER A 386 -14.82 -9.94 -36.18
CA SER A 386 -13.88 -8.86 -36.53
C SER A 386 -13.74 -7.88 -35.38
N ILE A 387 -12.82 -8.19 -34.46
CA ILE A 387 -12.54 -7.37 -33.28
C ILE A 387 -11.98 -6.01 -33.71
N GLY A 388 -11.10 -5.99 -34.72
CA GLY A 388 -10.54 -4.76 -35.28
C GLY A 388 -11.61 -3.81 -35.84
N ALA A 389 -12.70 -4.32 -36.44
CA ALA A 389 -13.82 -3.48 -36.88
C ALA A 389 -14.53 -2.83 -35.68
N GLY A 390 -14.78 -3.62 -34.63
CA GLY A 390 -15.38 -3.13 -33.38
C GLY A 390 -14.55 -2.03 -32.73
N ILE A 391 -13.23 -2.23 -32.66
CA ILE A 391 -12.29 -1.23 -32.13
C ILE A 391 -12.32 0.06 -32.95
N LEU A 392 -12.21 -0.03 -34.29
CA LEU A 392 -12.23 1.17 -35.13
C LEU A 392 -13.51 1.98 -34.98
N LEU A 393 -14.66 1.31 -34.97
CA LEU A 393 -15.94 1.98 -34.83
C LEU A 393 -16.15 2.52 -33.42
N GLY A 394 -15.70 1.79 -32.38
CA GLY A 394 -15.69 2.28 -31.01
C GLY A 394 -14.82 3.53 -30.84
N LEU A 395 -13.64 3.55 -31.47
CA LEU A 395 -12.78 4.74 -31.54
C LEU A 395 -13.40 5.88 -32.35
N GLU A 396 -14.29 5.59 -33.30
CA GLU A 396 -15.03 6.62 -34.01
C GLU A 396 -16.11 7.24 -33.12
N VAL A 397 -16.94 6.41 -32.48
CA VAL A 397 -18.00 6.85 -31.54
C VAL A 397 -17.40 7.64 -30.38
N LEU A 398 -16.26 7.20 -29.84
CA LEU A 398 -15.55 7.91 -28.77
C LEU A 398 -15.14 9.33 -29.14
N HIS A 399 -15.01 9.69 -30.43
CA HIS A 399 -14.43 10.96 -30.87
C HIS A 399 -15.34 11.77 -31.79
N ARG A 400 -16.51 11.24 -32.15
CA ARG A 400 -17.43 11.86 -33.10
C ARG A 400 -17.99 13.17 -32.54
N GLY A 401 -17.89 14.24 -33.34
CA GLY A 401 -18.44 15.54 -32.99
C GLY A 401 -17.67 16.30 -31.90
N MET A 402 -16.44 15.88 -31.58
CA MET A 402 -15.59 16.55 -30.61
C MET A 402 -14.50 17.40 -31.27
N ASP A 403 -14.26 18.57 -30.68
CA ASP A 403 -13.16 19.47 -31.08
C ASP A 403 -11.77 18.87 -30.75
N GLU A 404 -11.71 17.98 -29.75
CA GLU A 404 -10.51 17.23 -29.36
C GLU A 404 -10.75 15.72 -29.53
N SER A 405 -9.98 15.09 -30.41
CA SER A 405 -10.18 13.70 -30.85
C SER A 405 -9.27 12.66 -30.15
N SER A 406 -9.09 12.78 -28.83
CA SER A 406 -8.31 11.83 -28.03
C SER A 406 -8.99 11.45 -26.72
N GLY A 407 -8.56 10.34 -26.14
CA GLY A 407 -8.91 9.76 -24.85
C GLY A 407 -10.29 9.11 -24.76
N GLY A 408 -10.58 8.58 -23.58
CA GLY A 408 -11.75 7.75 -23.30
C GLY A 408 -11.39 6.29 -23.08
N THR A 409 -12.38 5.53 -22.63
CA THR A 409 -12.27 4.14 -22.24
C THR A 409 -13.00 3.26 -23.25
N LEU A 410 -12.33 2.23 -23.73
CA LEU A 410 -12.92 1.20 -24.58
C LEU A 410 -13.02 -0.09 -23.76
N ILE A 411 -14.19 -0.70 -23.69
CA ILE A 411 -14.39 -2.00 -23.05
C ILE A 411 -14.75 -3.00 -24.14
N VAL A 412 -13.82 -3.87 -24.49
CA VAL A 412 -13.97 -4.87 -25.56
C VAL A 412 -14.26 -6.22 -24.94
N ILE A 413 -15.41 -6.81 -25.27
CA ILE A 413 -15.84 -8.13 -24.79
C ILE A 413 -15.99 -9.05 -25.99
N THR A 414 -15.34 -10.21 -25.98
CA THR A 414 -15.35 -11.18 -27.10
C THR A 414 -15.23 -12.61 -26.60
N ASP A 415 -15.86 -13.55 -27.30
CA ASP A 415 -15.77 -14.99 -26.98
C ASP A 415 -14.96 -15.84 -27.96
N GLY A 416 -14.54 -15.26 -29.09
CA GLY A 416 -14.02 -16.03 -30.21
C GLY A 416 -12.73 -15.48 -30.82
N ASP A 417 -12.08 -16.33 -31.59
CA ASP A 417 -10.91 -15.98 -32.40
C ASP A 417 -11.29 -14.98 -33.49
N GLU A 418 -10.46 -13.95 -33.67
CA GLU A 418 -10.62 -13.06 -34.79
C GLU A 418 -10.44 -13.85 -36.09
N ASN A 419 -11.37 -13.72 -37.03
CA ASN A 419 -11.36 -14.51 -38.25
C ASN A 419 -11.70 -13.70 -39.51
N THR A 420 -11.99 -12.40 -39.37
CA THR A 420 -12.27 -11.47 -40.47
C THR A 420 -11.57 -10.12 -40.27
N ASP A 421 -11.09 -9.54 -41.38
CA ASP A 421 -10.46 -8.22 -41.41
C ASP A 421 -11.48 -7.08 -41.25
N PRO A 422 -11.10 -5.91 -40.70
CA PRO A 422 -9.77 -5.55 -40.21
C PRO A 422 -9.41 -6.26 -38.89
N ARG A 423 -8.12 -6.60 -38.72
CA ARG A 423 -7.63 -7.30 -37.53
C ARG A 423 -7.19 -6.35 -36.43
N VAL A 424 -7.14 -6.82 -35.19
CA VAL A 424 -6.63 -6.05 -34.04
C VAL A 424 -5.24 -5.50 -34.31
N ARG A 425 -4.33 -6.33 -34.83
CA ARG A 425 -2.96 -5.94 -35.17
C ARG A 425 -2.88 -4.77 -36.17
N ASP A 426 -3.90 -4.62 -37.02
CA ASP A 426 -3.92 -3.58 -38.05
C ASP A 426 -4.37 -2.23 -37.45
N VAL A 427 -5.12 -2.26 -36.35
CA VAL A 427 -5.80 -1.08 -35.77
C VAL A 427 -5.28 -0.68 -34.40
N GLN A 428 -4.41 -1.50 -33.79
CA GLN A 428 -3.85 -1.24 -32.47
C GLN A 428 -3.15 0.13 -32.38
N HIS A 429 -2.47 0.54 -33.45
CA HIS A 429 -1.83 1.87 -33.55
C HIS A 429 -2.82 3.03 -33.41
N ASN A 430 -4.10 2.86 -33.80
CA ASN A 430 -5.12 3.89 -33.64
C ASN A 430 -5.50 4.12 -32.17
N ILE A 431 -5.46 3.07 -31.34
CA ILE A 431 -5.70 3.17 -29.89
C ILE A 431 -4.61 4.05 -29.27
N TYR A 432 -3.34 3.75 -29.56
CA TYR A 432 -2.20 4.53 -29.07
C TYR A 432 -2.25 5.98 -29.56
N ASN A 433 -2.48 6.20 -30.85
CA ASN A 433 -2.54 7.55 -31.43
C ASN A 433 -3.68 8.41 -30.88
N LYS A 434 -4.76 7.77 -30.43
CA LYS A 434 -5.91 8.46 -29.83
C LYS A 434 -5.88 8.45 -28.30
N SER A 435 -4.85 7.92 -27.63
CA SER A 435 -4.75 7.86 -26.16
C SER A 435 -5.93 7.17 -25.46
N VAL A 436 -6.54 6.18 -26.12
CA VAL A 436 -7.68 5.46 -25.54
C VAL A 436 -7.18 4.35 -24.62
N THR A 437 -7.86 4.14 -23.50
CA THR A 437 -7.57 3.04 -22.56
C THR A 437 -8.45 1.82 -22.91
N PRO A 438 -7.91 0.75 -23.50
CA PRO A 438 -8.64 -0.48 -23.79
C PRO A 438 -8.62 -1.45 -22.60
N TYR A 439 -9.80 -1.76 -22.07
CA TYR A 439 -10.01 -2.92 -21.22
C TYR A 439 -10.55 -4.06 -22.06
N THR A 440 -10.02 -5.25 -21.86
CA THR A 440 -10.42 -6.45 -22.61
C THR A 440 -10.98 -7.50 -21.65
N ILE A 441 -12.10 -8.10 -22.03
CA ILE A 441 -12.69 -9.25 -21.34
C ILE A 441 -12.80 -10.38 -22.34
N SER A 442 -11.99 -11.41 -22.14
CA SER A 442 -12.05 -12.65 -22.92
C SER A 442 -13.07 -13.57 -22.28
N VAL A 443 -14.07 -14.02 -23.05
CA VAL A 443 -15.09 -14.98 -22.61
C VAL A 443 -14.75 -16.34 -23.24
N THR A 444 -14.57 -17.38 -22.43
CA THR A 444 -14.05 -18.69 -22.85
C THR A 444 -12.58 -18.70 -23.29
N GLU A 445 -11.98 -19.89 -23.24
CA GLU A 445 -10.60 -20.11 -23.72
C GLU A 445 -10.43 -19.87 -25.23
N SER A 446 -11.52 -19.89 -26.01
CA SER A 446 -11.50 -19.73 -27.46
C SER A 446 -11.38 -18.27 -27.92
N ALA A 447 -11.40 -17.30 -27.00
CA ALA A 447 -11.19 -15.91 -27.32
C ALA A 447 -9.78 -15.68 -27.90
N ASP A 448 -9.62 -14.65 -28.75
CA ASP A 448 -8.34 -14.38 -29.42
C ASP A 448 -7.22 -14.00 -28.42
N PRO A 449 -6.03 -14.62 -28.47
CA PRO A 449 -4.88 -14.26 -27.63
C PRO A 449 -4.43 -12.79 -27.75
N VAL A 450 -4.74 -12.11 -28.85
CA VAL A 450 -4.41 -10.70 -29.08
C VAL A 450 -5.08 -9.77 -28.06
N MET A 451 -6.19 -10.21 -27.44
CA MET A 451 -6.93 -9.42 -26.44
C MET A 451 -6.06 -9.04 -25.25
N THR A 452 -5.13 -9.89 -24.84
CA THR A 452 -4.19 -9.59 -23.75
C THR A 452 -3.19 -8.50 -24.17
N ASN A 453 -2.78 -8.49 -25.44
CA ASN A 453 -1.79 -7.54 -25.95
C ASN A 453 -2.35 -6.13 -26.17
N LEU A 454 -3.67 -5.99 -26.32
CA LEU A 454 -4.32 -4.67 -26.49
C LEU A 454 -4.17 -3.78 -25.26
N SER A 455 -4.28 -4.37 -24.07
CA SER A 455 -4.18 -3.66 -22.79
C SER A 455 -2.73 -3.41 -22.38
N LEU A 456 -1.76 -4.13 -22.96
CA LEU A 456 -0.34 -3.92 -22.69
C LEU A 456 0.12 -2.53 -23.15
N GLY A 457 0.69 -1.76 -22.20
CA GLY A 457 1.30 -0.46 -22.45
C GLY A 457 0.31 0.70 -22.67
N THR A 458 -1.00 0.48 -22.52
CA THR A 458 -2.05 1.52 -22.66
C THR A 458 -2.67 1.95 -21.32
N GLY A 459 -2.24 1.35 -20.20
CA GLY A 459 -2.84 1.55 -18.87
C GLY A 459 -4.17 0.85 -18.68
N GLY A 460 -4.63 0.08 -19.67
CA GLY A 460 -5.79 -0.80 -19.57
C GLY A 460 -5.42 -2.15 -18.93
N LYS A 461 -6.43 -2.92 -18.55
CA LYS A 461 -6.27 -4.27 -17.98
C LYS A 461 -7.07 -5.31 -18.77
N SER A 462 -6.56 -6.54 -18.76
CA SER A 462 -7.23 -7.70 -19.35
C SER A 462 -7.83 -8.58 -18.27
N PHE A 463 -8.99 -9.13 -18.59
CA PHE A 463 -9.76 -10.00 -17.72
C PHE A 463 -10.28 -11.22 -18.47
N PHE A 464 -10.69 -12.23 -17.70
CA PHE A 464 -11.13 -13.50 -18.21
C PHE A 464 -12.39 -13.99 -17.50
N ASP A 465 -13.36 -14.46 -18.29
CA ASP A 465 -14.49 -15.24 -17.83
C ASP A 465 -14.43 -16.59 -18.55
N SER A 466 -14.56 -17.71 -17.83
CA SER A 466 -14.45 -19.04 -18.45
C SER A 466 -15.63 -19.39 -19.36
N GLY A 467 -16.74 -18.66 -19.26
CA GLY A 467 -18.01 -18.98 -19.91
C GLY A 467 -18.75 -20.15 -19.27
N ASP A 468 -18.20 -20.73 -18.20
CA ASP A 468 -18.88 -21.78 -17.43
C ASP A 468 -20.07 -21.20 -16.66
N TYR A 469 -21.08 -22.03 -16.42
CA TYR A 469 -22.28 -21.62 -15.67
C TYR A 469 -22.01 -21.19 -14.21
N ASN A 470 -20.83 -21.52 -13.68
CA ASN A 470 -20.38 -21.12 -12.34
C ASN A 470 -19.39 -19.94 -12.38
N SER A 471 -19.16 -19.33 -13.54
CA SER A 471 -18.24 -18.20 -13.69
C SER A 471 -18.90 -16.89 -13.26
N THR A 472 -18.13 -16.06 -12.56
CA THR A 472 -18.50 -14.68 -12.20
C THR A 472 -17.53 -13.66 -12.81
N GLY A 473 -16.58 -14.13 -13.61
CA GLY A 473 -15.46 -13.34 -14.12
C GLY A 473 -15.93 -12.10 -14.88
N LEU A 474 -16.97 -12.22 -15.71
CA LEU A 474 -17.47 -11.13 -16.52
C LEU A 474 -18.00 -9.96 -15.67
N ILE A 475 -18.87 -10.24 -14.68
CA ILE A 475 -19.43 -9.19 -13.83
C ILE A 475 -18.37 -8.62 -12.88
N ASP A 476 -17.53 -9.48 -12.29
CA ASP A 476 -16.44 -9.07 -11.41
C ASP A 476 -15.49 -8.11 -12.15
N SER A 477 -15.14 -8.45 -13.39
CA SER A 477 -14.26 -7.66 -14.25
C SER A 477 -14.91 -6.34 -14.67
N LEU A 478 -16.16 -6.34 -15.13
CA LEU A 478 -16.85 -5.11 -15.52
C LEU A 478 -17.03 -4.15 -14.35
N VAL A 479 -17.34 -4.68 -13.16
CA VAL A 479 -17.38 -3.87 -11.93
C VAL A 479 -15.99 -3.29 -11.68
N THR A 480 -14.95 -4.13 -11.62
CA THR A 480 -13.58 -3.66 -11.42
C THR A 480 -13.15 -2.61 -12.46
N ILE A 481 -13.48 -2.75 -13.74
CA ILE A 481 -13.14 -1.76 -14.78
C ILE A 481 -13.81 -0.42 -14.52
N VAL A 482 -15.12 -0.41 -14.24
CA VAL A 482 -15.88 0.83 -14.00
C VAL A 482 -15.47 1.50 -12.69
N THR A 483 -14.92 0.74 -11.73
CA THR A 483 -14.45 1.28 -10.45
C THR A 483 -12.93 1.55 -10.39
N SER A 484 -12.11 0.93 -11.25
CA SER A 484 -10.63 1.00 -11.20
C SER A 484 -10.01 2.21 -11.90
N GLY A 485 -10.81 2.98 -12.64
CA GLY A 485 -10.37 4.23 -13.29
C GLY A 485 -10.08 5.38 -12.31
N ASP A 486 -10.44 5.21 -11.04
CA ASP A 486 -10.09 6.11 -9.95
C ASP A 486 -9.13 5.35 -9.03
N LEU A 487 -7.82 5.59 -9.16
CA LEU A 487 -6.79 5.22 -8.17
C LEU A 487 -6.94 6.01 -6.86
N THR A 488 -8.19 6.22 -6.47
CA THR A 488 -8.69 7.18 -5.51
C THR A 488 -9.84 6.47 -4.85
N HIS A 489 -9.80 6.41 -3.53
CA HIS A 489 -10.87 5.88 -2.70
C HIS A 489 -12.14 6.72 -2.83
N ASP A 490 -12.77 6.82 -4.01
CA ASP A 490 -14.00 7.60 -4.20
C ASP A 490 -15.13 6.85 -3.51
N PRO A 491 -15.58 7.33 -2.35
CA PRO A 491 -16.49 6.57 -1.52
C PRO A 491 -17.94 6.61 -2.03
N ARG A 492 -18.19 7.38 -3.10
CA ARG A 492 -19.50 7.51 -3.75
C ARG A 492 -19.81 6.35 -4.69
N VAL A 493 -18.83 5.50 -4.99
CA VAL A 493 -19.02 4.33 -5.86
C VAL A 493 -19.56 3.16 -5.04
N PRO A 494 -20.67 2.52 -5.44
CA PRO A 494 -21.17 1.35 -4.73
C PRO A 494 -20.13 0.24 -4.69
N VAL A 495 -19.92 -0.34 -3.50
CA VAL A 495 -18.94 -1.40 -3.28
C VAL A 495 -19.56 -2.76 -3.60
N LEU A 496 -18.76 -3.66 -4.19
CA LEU A 496 -19.15 -5.04 -4.47
C LEU A 496 -18.94 -5.90 -3.22
N LEU A 497 -20.02 -6.50 -2.71
CA LEU A 497 -19.99 -7.30 -1.48
C LEU A 497 -19.84 -8.78 -1.79
N GLN A 498 -20.58 -9.26 -2.80
CA GLN A 498 -20.62 -10.68 -3.14
C GLN A 498 -21.00 -10.86 -4.60
N THR A 499 -20.35 -11.84 -5.23
CA THR A 499 -20.79 -12.41 -6.51
C THR A 499 -20.72 -13.92 -6.43
N GLU A 500 -21.77 -14.59 -6.87
CA GLU A 500 -21.86 -16.04 -6.90
C GLU A 500 -22.63 -16.47 -8.14
N ALA A 501 -22.22 -17.58 -8.76
CA ALA A 501 -22.88 -18.15 -9.91
C ALA A 501 -23.19 -19.63 -9.66
N GLY A 502 -24.29 -20.11 -10.24
CA GLY A 502 -24.69 -21.50 -10.13
C GLY A 502 -25.91 -21.84 -10.97
N SER A 503 -26.13 -23.14 -11.17
CA SER A 503 -27.35 -23.67 -11.78
C SER A 503 -28.42 -23.94 -10.73
N VAL A 504 -29.67 -23.58 -11.03
CA VAL A 504 -30.86 -23.87 -10.22
C VAL A 504 -31.91 -24.60 -11.05
N SER A 505 -32.69 -25.44 -10.39
CA SER A 505 -33.83 -26.16 -10.99
C SER A 505 -35.04 -26.08 -10.06
N THR A 506 -36.15 -26.72 -10.43
CA THR A 506 -37.35 -26.81 -9.57
C THR A 506 -37.13 -27.65 -8.30
N SER A 507 -36.05 -28.43 -8.24
CA SER A 507 -35.68 -29.28 -7.09
C SER A 507 -34.34 -28.93 -6.45
N SER A 508 -33.49 -28.18 -7.14
CA SER A 508 -32.18 -27.74 -6.67
C SER A 508 -32.16 -26.21 -6.56
N LEU A 509 -32.02 -25.72 -5.34
CA LEU A 509 -31.97 -24.30 -5.06
C LEU A 509 -30.53 -23.83 -4.83
N LEU A 510 -30.25 -22.59 -5.20
CA LEU A 510 -29.00 -21.91 -4.85
C LEU A 510 -29.23 -21.09 -3.57
N THR A 511 -28.53 -21.47 -2.52
CA THR A 511 -28.44 -20.70 -1.27
C THR A 511 -27.10 -20.00 -1.17
N GLY A 512 -27.10 -18.77 -0.68
CA GLY A 512 -25.88 -18.10 -0.27
C GLY A 512 -26.15 -17.03 0.77
N GLU A 513 -25.07 -16.43 1.27
CA GLU A 513 -25.12 -15.33 2.22
C GLU A 513 -24.28 -14.14 1.76
N PHE A 514 -24.66 -12.95 2.21
CA PHE A 514 -23.85 -11.74 2.12
C PHE A 514 -23.98 -10.93 3.39
N TYR A 515 -22.92 -10.19 3.74
CA TYR A 515 -22.92 -9.34 4.93
C TYR A 515 -22.93 -7.86 4.56
N VAL A 516 -23.86 -7.10 5.16
CA VAL A 516 -23.88 -5.63 5.07
C VAL A 516 -23.30 -5.07 6.37
N ASP A 517 -22.14 -4.43 6.29
CA ASP A 517 -21.49 -3.82 7.46
C ASP A 517 -22.05 -2.43 7.80
N SER A 518 -21.66 -1.88 8.95
CA SER A 518 -22.19 -0.61 9.47
C SER A 518 -21.84 0.63 8.62
N THR A 519 -20.78 0.54 7.80
CA THR A 519 -20.35 1.64 6.93
C THR A 519 -21.17 1.68 5.63
N LEU A 520 -22.00 0.67 5.42
CA LEU A 520 -22.85 0.49 4.25
C LEU A 520 -24.34 0.47 4.64
N GLY A 521 -25.21 0.38 3.64
CA GLY A 521 -26.65 0.20 3.83
C GLY A 521 -27.48 1.02 2.85
N HIS A 522 -26.96 2.15 2.38
CA HIS A 522 -27.67 2.97 1.40
C HIS A 522 -27.64 2.33 0.01
N ASN A 523 -28.78 2.39 -0.69
CA ASN A 523 -28.97 1.85 -2.04
C ASN A 523 -28.49 0.40 -2.20
N THR A 524 -28.60 -0.41 -1.13
CA THR A 524 -28.23 -1.83 -1.18
C THR A 524 -29.13 -2.55 -2.18
N THR A 525 -28.51 -3.20 -3.15
CA THR A 525 -29.22 -3.82 -4.27
C THR A 525 -28.68 -5.21 -4.53
N VAL A 526 -29.59 -6.17 -4.65
CA VAL A 526 -29.30 -7.56 -5.06
C VAL A 526 -29.76 -7.73 -6.51
N PHE A 527 -28.83 -8.05 -7.39
CA PHE A 527 -29.09 -8.39 -8.78
C PHE A 527 -29.04 -9.89 -8.96
N ILE A 528 -30.04 -10.42 -9.64
CA ILE A 528 -30.10 -11.82 -10.03
C ILE A 528 -30.24 -11.84 -11.56
N SER A 529 -29.15 -12.15 -12.24
CA SER A 529 -29.17 -12.48 -13.66
C SER A 529 -29.56 -13.94 -13.81
N PHE A 530 -30.44 -14.27 -14.76
CA PHE A 530 -30.91 -15.64 -14.99
C PHE A 530 -31.12 -15.94 -16.48
N THR A 531 -30.98 -17.21 -16.86
CA THR A 531 -31.31 -17.68 -18.22
C THR A 531 -32.80 -18.00 -18.38
N SER A 532 -33.39 -18.66 -17.38
CA SER A 532 -34.81 -19.02 -17.28
C SER A 532 -35.42 -18.44 -15.99
N THR A 533 -36.73 -18.22 -15.95
CA THR A 533 -37.38 -17.49 -14.84
C THR A 533 -37.16 -18.16 -13.47
N VAL A 534 -36.83 -17.34 -12.46
CA VAL A 534 -36.53 -17.79 -11.10
C VAL A 534 -37.37 -17.05 -10.07
N ASN A 535 -37.57 -17.70 -8.92
CA ASN A 535 -38.11 -17.07 -7.72
C ASN A 535 -36.96 -16.85 -6.72
N VAL A 536 -36.93 -15.66 -6.11
CA VAL A 536 -35.87 -15.24 -5.21
C VAL A 536 -36.48 -14.79 -3.89
N ASN A 537 -36.07 -15.44 -2.81
CA ASN A 537 -36.45 -15.08 -1.45
C ASN A 537 -35.22 -14.62 -0.68
N LEU A 538 -35.34 -13.52 0.05
CA LEU A 538 -34.29 -12.98 0.91
C LEU A 538 -34.74 -13.05 2.37
N THR A 539 -33.85 -13.47 3.26
CA THR A 539 -34.03 -13.35 4.70
C THR A 539 -32.90 -12.53 5.29
N GLY A 540 -33.23 -11.67 6.25
CA GLY A 540 -32.29 -10.70 6.80
C GLY A 540 -32.42 -10.49 8.31
N PRO A 541 -31.58 -9.61 8.87
CA PRO A 541 -31.52 -9.34 10.29
C PRO A 541 -32.87 -8.88 10.88
N GLY A 542 -33.22 -9.39 12.06
CA GLY A 542 -34.47 -9.03 12.74
C GLY A 542 -35.72 -9.70 12.16
N ASN A 543 -35.60 -10.95 11.69
CA ASN A 543 -36.68 -11.76 11.09
C ASN A 543 -37.31 -11.12 9.85
N ILE A 544 -36.54 -10.32 9.10
CA ILE A 544 -36.98 -9.78 7.83
C ILE A 544 -37.03 -10.92 6.82
N SER A 545 -38.15 -11.07 6.12
CA SER A 545 -38.31 -12.00 5.01
C SER A 545 -38.98 -11.26 3.85
N ILE A 546 -38.28 -11.24 2.72
CA ILE A 546 -38.65 -10.52 1.51
C ILE A 546 -38.84 -11.55 0.41
N SER A 547 -40.01 -11.53 -0.20
CA SER A 547 -40.34 -12.33 -1.38
C SER A 547 -41.16 -11.49 -2.34
N ASN A 548 -41.18 -11.86 -3.62
CA ASN A 548 -41.96 -11.14 -4.63
C ASN A 548 -43.47 -11.12 -4.28
N HIS A 549 -43.98 -12.13 -3.58
CA HIS A 549 -45.37 -12.18 -3.14
C HIS A 549 -45.68 -11.23 -1.98
N THR A 550 -44.72 -11.01 -1.08
CA THR A 550 -44.93 -10.20 0.13
C THR A 550 -44.56 -8.73 -0.08
N HIS A 551 -43.56 -8.48 -0.91
CA HIS A 551 -43.00 -7.15 -1.16
C HIS A 551 -42.76 -6.90 -2.66
N PRO A 552 -43.79 -7.02 -3.52
CA PRO A 552 -43.63 -6.88 -4.97
C PRO A 552 -43.00 -5.55 -5.39
N GLN A 553 -43.19 -4.49 -4.60
CA GLN A 553 -42.61 -3.17 -4.85
C GLN A 553 -41.08 -3.12 -4.80
N LEU A 554 -40.42 -4.10 -4.17
CA LEU A 554 -38.96 -4.17 -4.08
C LEU A 554 -38.35 -4.88 -5.29
N TYR A 555 -39.14 -5.64 -6.04
CA TYR A 555 -38.72 -6.44 -7.18
C TYR A 555 -38.98 -5.67 -8.47
N ILE A 556 -37.90 -5.18 -9.08
CA ILE A 556 -37.94 -4.60 -10.41
C ILE A 556 -37.47 -5.66 -11.40
N THR A 557 -38.39 -6.13 -12.23
CA THR A 557 -38.10 -7.08 -13.32
C THR A 557 -38.15 -6.34 -14.65
N ASP A 558 -37.17 -6.57 -15.51
CA ASP A 558 -37.12 -5.98 -16.85
C ASP A 558 -37.68 -6.91 -17.93
N GLY A 559 -38.16 -8.11 -17.55
CA GLY A 559 -38.65 -9.15 -18.47
C GLY A 559 -37.57 -9.79 -19.34
N SER A 560 -36.29 -9.43 -19.14
CA SER A 560 -35.17 -9.70 -20.05
C SER A 560 -33.96 -10.35 -19.37
N GLY A 561 -34.20 -11.11 -18.30
CA GLY A 561 -33.19 -11.94 -17.64
C GLY A 561 -32.56 -11.34 -16.39
N ILE A 562 -33.09 -10.24 -15.83
CA ILE A 562 -32.62 -9.67 -14.56
C ILE A 562 -33.78 -9.40 -13.60
N ILE A 563 -33.60 -9.81 -12.33
CA ILE A 563 -34.37 -9.33 -11.19
C ILE A 563 -33.45 -8.39 -10.39
N GLN A 564 -33.89 -7.15 -10.21
CA GLN A 564 -33.27 -6.19 -9.31
C GLN A 564 -34.11 -6.08 -8.04
N ILE A 565 -33.50 -6.34 -6.88
CA ILE A 565 -34.13 -6.20 -5.57
C ILE A 565 -33.50 -5.03 -4.84
N LEU A 566 -34.23 -3.92 -4.70
CA LEU A 566 -33.75 -2.74 -3.97
C LEU A 566 -34.11 -2.87 -2.50
N LEU A 567 -33.12 -3.11 -1.65
CA LEU A 567 -33.36 -3.27 -0.22
C LEU A 567 -33.66 -1.96 0.50
N SER A 568 -33.40 -0.79 -0.10
CA SER A 568 -33.83 0.54 0.39
C SER A 568 -33.79 0.68 1.93
N ASP A 569 -34.87 1.12 2.59
CA ASP A 569 -34.98 1.25 4.05
C ASP A 569 -34.92 -0.09 4.83
N PHE A 570 -34.96 -1.24 4.15
CA PHE A 570 -34.85 -2.56 4.79
C PHE A 570 -33.40 -3.01 5.00
N ALA A 571 -32.42 -2.36 4.37
CA ALA A 571 -31.02 -2.72 4.46
C ALA A 571 -30.48 -2.45 5.88
N LYS A 572 -30.63 -3.44 6.75
CA LYS A 572 -30.01 -3.48 8.08
C LYS A 572 -28.63 -4.11 8.01
N ASN A 573 -27.76 -3.65 8.90
CA ASN A 573 -26.47 -4.28 9.13
C ASN A 573 -26.65 -5.73 9.61
N GLY A 574 -25.79 -6.61 9.12
CA GLY A 574 -25.82 -8.04 9.46
C GLY A 574 -25.87 -8.95 8.24
N THR A 575 -26.01 -10.24 8.52
CA THR A 575 -26.05 -11.31 7.51
C THR A 575 -27.42 -11.39 6.86
N TRP A 576 -27.42 -11.41 5.54
CA TRP A 576 -28.56 -11.67 4.69
C TRP A 576 -28.34 -13.00 3.96
N PHE A 577 -29.42 -13.74 3.77
CA PHE A 577 -29.42 -14.99 3.02
C PHE A 577 -30.35 -14.86 1.82
N TYR A 578 -29.96 -15.47 0.71
CA TYR A 578 -30.82 -15.63 -0.45
C TYR A 578 -31.07 -17.10 -0.75
N ASN A 579 -32.29 -17.37 -1.21
CA ASN A 579 -32.70 -18.67 -1.72
C ASN A 579 -33.28 -18.46 -3.11
N ILE A 580 -32.69 -19.09 -4.12
CA ILE A 580 -33.08 -18.95 -5.52
C ILE A 580 -33.49 -20.32 -6.05
N ILE A 581 -34.65 -20.40 -6.67
CA ILE A 581 -35.18 -21.62 -7.27
C ILE A 581 -35.75 -21.32 -8.65
N ALA A 582 -35.59 -22.24 -9.59
CA ALA A 582 -36.19 -22.08 -10.90
C ALA A 582 -37.69 -22.37 -10.86
N ILE A 583 -38.45 -21.70 -11.73
CA ILE A 583 -39.92 -21.86 -11.78
C ILE A 583 -40.31 -23.02 -12.69
N GLU A 584 -39.74 -23.09 -13.90
CA GLU A 584 -40.17 -24.04 -14.93
C GLU A 584 -39.04 -25.00 -15.32
N GLU A 585 -37.91 -24.44 -15.76
CA GLU A 585 -36.77 -25.18 -16.31
C GLU A 585 -35.48 -24.83 -15.58
N GLU A 586 -34.41 -25.59 -15.82
CA GLU A 586 -33.09 -25.25 -15.29
C GLU A 586 -32.69 -23.84 -15.72
N SER A 587 -32.13 -23.09 -14.78
CA SER A 587 -31.69 -21.72 -14.98
C SER A 587 -30.28 -21.55 -14.44
N HIS A 588 -29.43 -20.89 -15.21
CA HIS A 588 -28.12 -20.45 -14.75
C HIS A 588 -28.27 -19.06 -14.17
N VAL A 589 -27.80 -18.88 -12.93
CA VAL A 589 -28.01 -17.67 -12.15
C VAL A 589 -26.68 -17.08 -11.74
N VAL A 590 -26.58 -15.76 -11.85
CA VAL A 590 -25.49 -14.96 -11.27
C VAL A 590 -26.09 -13.98 -10.29
N VAL A 591 -25.70 -14.10 -9.02
CA VAL A 591 -26.05 -13.19 -7.93
C VAL A 591 -24.96 -12.14 -7.82
N THR A 592 -25.36 -10.87 -7.75
CA THR A 592 -24.45 -9.74 -7.54
C THR A 592 -25.02 -8.82 -6.48
N VAL A 593 -24.29 -8.65 -5.39
CA VAL A 593 -24.70 -7.83 -4.26
C VAL A 593 -23.79 -6.61 -4.15
N GLN A 594 -24.40 -5.45 -4.07
CA GLN A 594 -23.69 -4.19 -3.88
C GLN A 594 -24.40 -3.28 -2.91
N SER A 595 -23.63 -2.40 -2.27
CA SER A 595 -24.15 -1.39 -1.36
C SER A 595 -23.32 -0.13 -1.43
N SER A 596 -23.96 1.01 -1.20
CA SER A 596 -23.29 2.31 -1.14
C SER A 596 -23.02 2.70 0.32
N ALA A 597 -22.07 3.62 0.50
CA ALA A 597 -21.74 4.19 1.79
C ALA A 597 -22.99 4.72 2.51
N SER A 598 -23.11 4.44 3.82
CA SER A 598 -24.20 4.97 4.64
C SER A 598 -24.02 6.42 5.07
N THR A 599 -22.81 6.96 4.91
CA THR A 599 -22.40 8.32 5.25
C THR A 599 -21.60 8.94 4.09
N ASP A 600 -20.92 10.06 4.32
CA ASP A 600 -20.00 10.71 3.36
C ASP A 600 -18.89 9.78 2.83
N GLY A 601 -18.78 8.58 3.42
CA GLY A 601 -18.18 7.39 2.84
C GLY A 601 -16.66 7.29 2.98
N ASN A 602 -16.03 8.27 3.62
CA ASN A 602 -14.63 8.22 4.06
C ASN A 602 -14.31 7.04 5.01
N ASP A 603 -15.33 6.37 5.56
CA ASP A 603 -15.19 5.23 6.48
C ASP A 603 -15.42 3.87 5.79
N VAL A 604 -15.59 3.83 4.46
CA VAL A 604 -15.87 2.57 3.74
C VAL A 604 -14.59 1.79 3.48
N ILE A 605 -14.64 0.49 3.75
CA ILE A 605 -13.57 -0.46 3.45
C ILE A 605 -13.55 -0.77 1.95
N GLN A 606 -12.38 -0.65 1.34
CA GLN A 606 -12.11 -0.88 -0.08
C GLN A 606 -11.03 -1.94 -0.28
N VAL A 607 -11.12 -2.63 -1.41
CA VAL A 607 -10.17 -3.67 -1.80
C VAL A 607 -9.71 -3.43 -3.23
N LEU A 608 -8.39 -3.42 -3.42
CA LEU A 608 -7.74 -3.37 -4.72
C LEU A 608 -6.88 -4.62 -4.90
N SER A 609 -6.81 -5.14 -6.11
CA SER A 609 -5.94 -6.27 -6.43
C SER A 609 -5.25 -6.09 -7.77
N TRP A 610 -4.04 -6.60 -7.90
CA TRP A 610 -3.26 -6.51 -9.12
C TRP A 610 -2.24 -7.64 -9.26
N LEU A 611 -1.78 -7.84 -10.49
CA LEU A 611 -0.66 -8.69 -10.88
C LEU A 611 0.45 -7.79 -11.45
N PRO A 612 1.68 -7.79 -10.89
CA PRO A 612 2.76 -6.98 -11.42
C PRO A 612 3.40 -7.53 -12.71
N GLU A 613 3.31 -8.85 -12.93
CA GLU A 613 4.06 -9.57 -13.97
C GLU A 613 3.29 -9.73 -15.29
N GLU A 614 4.01 -10.21 -16.32
CA GLU A 614 3.50 -10.38 -17.69
C GLU A 614 2.25 -11.25 -17.75
N HIS A 615 1.25 -10.79 -18.50
CA HIS A 615 -0.02 -11.50 -18.67
C HIS A 615 0.06 -12.73 -19.60
N ASN A 616 1.22 -12.98 -20.24
CA ASN A 616 1.44 -14.11 -21.15
C ASN A 616 2.74 -14.83 -20.78
N LEU A 617 2.61 -15.96 -20.09
CA LEU A 617 3.73 -16.73 -19.58
C LEU A 617 4.03 -17.92 -20.50
N VAL A 618 5.31 -18.15 -20.74
CA VAL A 618 5.79 -19.44 -21.28
C VAL A 618 6.16 -20.29 -20.07
N PHE A 619 5.53 -21.45 -19.94
CA PHE A 619 5.70 -22.32 -18.79
C PHE A 619 7.17 -22.72 -18.59
N THR A 620 7.64 -22.57 -17.36
CA THR A 620 8.88 -23.16 -16.87
C THR A 620 8.67 -23.78 -15.48
N PRO A 621 9.44 -24.82 -15.10
CA PRO A 621 9.28 -25.46 -13.79
C PRO A 621 9.58 -24.53 -12.59
N ASP A 622 10.38 -23.48 -12.81
CA ASP A 622 10.73 -22.45 -11.83
C ASP A 622 9.79 -21.23 -11.87
N GLN A 623 8.68 -21.32 -12.61
CA GLN A 623 7.70 -20.24 -12.70
C GLN A 623 7.07 -19.95 -11.33
N LYS A 624 7.08 -18.66 -10.98
CA LYS A 624 6.33 -18.09 -9.86
C LYS A 624 5.71 -16.77 -10.29
N LEU A 625 4.53 -16.45 -9.76
CA LEU A 625 3.83 -15.19 -10.01
C LEU A 625 3.29 -14.65 -8.69
N ALA A 626 3.58 -13.41 -8.33
CA ALA A 626 3.00 -12.81 -7.12
C ALA A 626 1.64 -12.17 -7.41
N ILE A 627 0.65 -12.46 -6.57
CA ILE A 627 -0.62 -11.73 -6.53
C ILE A 627 -0.70 -10.86 -5.28
N TYR A 628 -1.20 -9.64 -5.44
CA TYR A 628 -1.36 -8.67 -4.37
C TYR A 628 -2.82 -8.25 -4.22
N ALA A 629 -3.23 -8.04 -2.97
CA ALA A 629 -4.50 -7.45 -2.61
C ALA A 629 -4.30 -6.45 -1.46
N GLU A 630 -4.69 -5.20 -1.66
CA GLU A 630 -4.68 -4.16 -0.63
C GLU A 630 -6.07 -4.02 -0.01
N VAL A 631 -6.13 -3.98 1.32
CA VAL A 631 -7.36 -3.73 2.08
C VAL A 631 -7.21 -2.45 2.89
N THR A 632 -8.09 -1.48 2.64
CA THR A 632 -7.99 -0.15 3.25
C THR A 632 -9.34 0.40 3.70
N ARG A 633 -9.34 1.26 4.72
CA ARG A 633 -10.46 2.11 5.14
C ARG A 633 -10.03 3.56 4.97
N GLY A 634 -10.58 4.24 3.96
CA GLY A 634 -9.92 5.43 3.41
C GLY A 634 -8.50 5.06 2.98
N TRP A 635 -7.49 5.86 3.35
CA TRP A 635 -6.08 5.53 3.07
C TRP A 635 -5.43 4.59 4.09
N SER A 636 -6.11 4.29 5.20
CA SER A 636 -5.53 3.50 6.29
C SER A 636 -5.65 2.01 6.07
N SER A 637 -4.58 1.30 6.40
CA SER A 637 -4.41 -0.13 6.23
C SER A 637 -5.31 -0.90 7.19
N VAL A 638 -5.97 -1.94 6.65
CA VAL A 638 -6.77 -2.88 7.41
C VAL A 638 -5.97 -4.16 7.56
N LEU A 639 -5.71 -4.55 8.79
CA LEU A 639 -4.84 -5.66 9.20
C LEU A 639 -5.68 -6.86 9.63
N ASN A 640 -5.05 -8.05 9.62
CA ASN A 640 -5.66 -9.33 10.00
C ASN A 640 -7.00 -9.64 9.29
N SER A 641 -7.16 -9.21 8.03
CA SER A 641 -8.26 -9.63 7.16
C SER A 641 -8.02 -11.03 6.61
N GLN A 642 -9.08 -11.80 6.38
CA GLN A 642 -8.99 -13.05 5.62
C GLN A 642 -9.06 -12.74 4.13
N VAL A 643 -7.92 -12.90 3.43
CA VAL A 643 -7.82 -12.62 1.99
C VAL A 643 -7.57 -13.91 1.23
N ILE A 644 -8.46 -14.22 0.28
CA ILE A 644 -8.39 -15.43 -0.54
C ILE A 644 -8.48 -15.05 -2.02
N ALA A 645 -7.48 -15.41 -2.81
CA ALA A 645 -7.54 -15.40 -4.25
C ALA A 645 -8.10 -16.74 -4.76
N VAL A 646 -9.18 -16.67 -5.53
CA VAL A 646 -9.80 -17.78 -6.24
C VAL A 646 -9.36 -17.69 -7.69
N ILE A 647 -8.49 -18.61 -8.10
CA ILE A 647 -7.91 -18.67 -9.44
C ILE A 647 -8.71 -19.68 -10.25
N GLY A 648 -9.41 -19.22 -11.28
CA GLY A 648 -10.01 -20.07 -12.29
C GLY A 648 -8.91 -20.72 -13.12
N ARG A 649 -9.00 -22.04 -13.31
CA ARG A 649 -7.94 -22.83 -13.93
C ARG A 649 -8.45 -23.57 -15.17
N PRO A 650 -7.73 -23.57 -16.30
CA PRO A 650 -8.09 -24.36 -17.46
C PRO A 650 -8.16 -25.84 -17.08
N GLN A 651 -9.23 -26.52 -17.49
CA GLN A 651 -9.37 -27.99 -17.38
C GLN A 651 -9.29 -28.54 -15.93
N SER A 652 -9.44 -27.70 -14.91
CA SER A 652 -9.37 -28.07 -13.50
C SER A 652 -10.28 -27.20 -12.65
N GLY A 653 -10.61 -27.64 -11.44
CA GLY A 653 -11.36 -26.82 -10.50
C GLY A 653 -10.57 -25.58 -10.04
N PRO A 654 -11.25 -24.56 -9.52
CA PRO A 654 -10.58 -23.34 -9.04
C PRO A 654 -9.58 -23.67 -7.92
N LEU A 655 -8.51 -22.88 -7.85
CA LEU A 655 -7.55 -22.94 -6.74
C LEU A 655 -7.82 -21.78 -5.77
N ASN A 656 -7.94 -22.09 -4.49
CA ASN A 656 -8.01 -21.09 -3.43
C ASN A 656 -6.62 -20.89 -2.83
N LEU A 657 -6.10 -19.67 -2.93
CA LEU A 657 -4.82 -19.26 -2.38
C LEU A 657 -5.05 -18.23 -1.28
N ILE A 658 -4.48 -18.46 -0.10
CA ILE A 658 -4.52 -17.52 1.03
C ILE A 658 -3.40 -16.51 0.83
N LEU A 659 -3.73 -15.21 0.92
CA LEU A 659 -2.77 -14.11 0.83
C LEU A 659 -2.48 -13.61 2.24
N LEU A 660 -1.21 -13.34 2.55
CA LEU A 660 -0.74 -12.98 3.89
C LEU A 660 -0.06 -11.60 3.87
N ASP A 661 -0.21 -10.86 4.97
CA ASP A 661 0.49 -9.62 5.29
C ASP A 661 1.41 -9.93 6.51
N ASN A 662 2.57 -10.51 6.24
CA ASN A 662 3.49 -11.07 7.25
C ASN A 662 4.95 -10.62 7.11
N GLY A 663 5.28 -9.88 6.05
CA GLY A 663 6.58 -9.31 5.73
C GLY A 663 7.65 -10.29 5.26
N VAL A 664 7.28 -11.52 4.86
CA VAL A 664 8.20 -12.53 4.31
C VAL A 664 7.68 -13.13 3.00
N GLY A 665 8.60 -13.39 2.07
CA GLY A 665 8.28 -14.08 0.81
C GLY A 665 7.75 -13.12 -0.25
N SER A 666 6.50 -13.30 -0.69
CA SER A 666 5.84 -12.40 -1.64
C SER A 666 5.52 -11.03 -1.03
N ASP A 667 5.31 -10.99 0.29
CA ASP A 667 5.15 -9.77 1.06
C ASP A 667 6.49 -9.36 1.68
N ILE A 668 6.86 -8.09 1.53
CA ILE A 668 8.12 -7.54 2.03
C ILE A 668 7.94 -6.59 3.22
N THR A 669 6.71 -6.20 3.54
CA THR A 669 6.40 -5.24 4.62
C THR A 669 5.21 -5.71 5.43
N LYS A 670 5.51 -6.28 6.60
CA LYS A 670 4.49 -6.68 7.56
C LYS A 670 3.62 -5.52 8.05
N ASP A 671 2.34 -5.82 8.22
CA ASP A 671 1.27 -4.99 8.78
C ASP A 671 1.06 -3.68 8.00
N ASP A 672 1.15 -3.73 6.67
CA ASP A 672 0.92 -2.58 5.79
C ASP A 672 -0.42 -2.63 5.03
N GLY A 673 -1.24 -3.65 5.28
CA GLY A 673 -2.56 -3.84 4.66
C GLY A 673 -2.49 -4.40 3.23
N ILE A 674 -1.32 -4.78 2.75
CA ILE A 674 -1.11 -5.49 1.49
C ILE A 674 -0.89 -6.96 1.78
N TYR A 675 -1.77 -7.79 1.24
CA TYR A 675 -1.71 -9.23 1.34
C TYR A 675 -1.19 -9.81 0.03
N SER A 676 -0.27 -10.76 0.09
CA SER A 676 0.22 -11.43 -1.11
C SER A 676 0.52 -12.92 -0.93
N ALA A 677 0.66 -13.60 -2.06
CA ALA A 677 1.11 -14.99 -2.14
C ALA A 677 1.70 -15.28 -3.54
N TYR A 678 2.55 -16.30 -3.66
CA TYR A 678 2.97 -16.80 -4.98
C TYR A 678 2.02 -17.87 -5.54
N ILE A 679 1.69 -17.72 -6.82
CA ILE A 679 1.17 -18.77 -7.70
C ILE A 679 2.38 -19.51 -8.26
N LEU A 680 2.47 -20.82 -8.03
CA LEU A 680 3.64 -21.64 -8.38
C LEU A 680 3.38 -22.50 -9.62
N ALA A 681 4.44 -23.00 -10.25
CA ALA A 681 4.32 -23.90 -11.41
C ALA A 681 3.38 -25.10 -11.13
N LYS A 682 3.41 -25.69 -9.92
CA LYS A 682 2.54 -26.80 -9.50
C LYS A 682 1.05 -26.45 -9.37
N ASP A 683 0.71 -25.17 -9.31
CA ASP A 683 -0.68 -24.69 -9.22
C ASP A 683 -1.37 -24.61 -10.59
N LEU A 684 -0.56 -24.51 -11.65
CA LEU A 684 -0.99 -24.45 -13.04
C LEU A 684 -1.50 -25.83 -13.50
N SER A 685 -2.52 -25.82 -14.35
CA SER A 685 -3.24 -27.03 -14.75
C SER A 685 -3.21 -27.33 -16.26
N GLY A 686 -2.68 -26.42 -17.06
CA GLY A 686 -2.64 -26.54 -18.51
C GLY A 686 -2.38 -25.20 -19.21
N ASP A 687 -2.25 -25.29 -20.53
CA ASP A 687 -2.29 -24.11 -21.40
C ASP A 687 -3.68 -23.47 -21.34
N GLY A 688 -3.73 -22.14 -21.35
CA GLY A 688 -4.98 -21.37 -21.30
C GLY A 688 -4.89 -20.14 -20.40
N ARG A 689 -6.04 -19.52 -20.15
CA ARG A 689 -6.19 -18.30 -19.35
C ARG A 689 -6.60 -18.64 -17.91
N TYR A 690 -6.04 -17.88 -16.98
CA TYR A 690 -6.28 -17.99 -15.56
C TYR A 690 -6.90 -16.68 -15.09
N GLY A 691 -8.20 -16.71 -14.79
CA GLY A 691 -8.93 -15.56 -14.27
C GLY A 691 -8.85 -15.52 -12.74
N ILE A 692 -8.69 -14.34 -12.15
CA ILE A 692 -8.51 -14.22 -10.71
C ILE A 692 -9.60 -13.36 -10.08
N LYS A 693 -10.21 -13.93 -9.03
CA LYS A 693 -11.16 -13.26 -8.13
C LYS A 693 -10.55 -13.19 -6.75
N VAL A 694 -10.63 -12.05 -6.08
CA VAL A 694 -10.18 -11.87 -4.71
C VAL A 694 -11.38 -11.65 -3.80
N ARG A 695 -11.46 -12.46 -2.74
CA ARG A 695 -12.45 -12.36 -1.67
C ARG A 695 -11.76 -11.88 -0.40
N VAL A 696 -12.35 -10.89 0.24
CA VAL A 696 -11.85 -10.36 1.52
C VAL A 696 -12.97 -10.38 2.54
N GLU A 697 -12.67 -10.97 3.70
CA GLU A 697 -13.59 -11.06 4.83
C GLU A 697 -12.92 -10.52 6.10
N GLY A 698 -13.61 -9.59 6.78
CA GLY A 698 -13.24 -9.12 8.10
C GLY A 698 -13.81 -10.05 9.17
N VAL A 699 -12.99 -10.41 10.15
CA VAL A 699 -13.36 -11.25 11.28
C VAL A 699 -13.47 -10.39 12.54
N GLU A 700 -14.66 -10.38 13.14
CA GLU A 700 -14.93 -9.62 14.36
C GLU A 700 -13.98 -10.03 15.50
N GLY A 701 -13.37 -9.05 16.16
CA GLY A 701 -12.40 -9.25 17.24
C GLY A 701 -10.99 -9.66 16.79
N VAL A 702 -10.73 -9.74 15.47
CA VAL A 702 -9.42 -10.08 14.91
C VAL A 702 -8.96 -9.00 13.93
N THR A 703 -9.82 -8.63 12.99
CA THR A 703 -9.53 -7.62 11.97
C THR A 703 -9.55 -6.23 12.59
N SER A 704 -8.56 -5.42 12.23
CA SER A 704 -8.40 -4.08 12.79
C SER A 704 -7.91 -3.10 11.73
N VAL A 705 -8.15 -1.82 11.95
CA VAL A 705 -7.67 -0.73 11.09
C VAL A 705 -6.65 0.09 11.85
N VAL A 706 -5.61 0.54 11.15
CA VAL A 706 -4.64 1.42 11.77
C VAL A 706 -5.21 2.84 11.88
N VAL A 707 -5.19 3.39 13.10
CA VAL A 707 -5.66 4.75 13.43
C VAL A 707 -4.53 5.66 13.91
N GLY A 708 -3.31 5.13 14.03
CA GLY A 708 -2.12 5.91 14.35
C GLY A 708 -0.90 5.01 14.57
N GLY A 709 0.20 5.62 14.99
CA GLY A 709 1.48 4.95 15.06
C GLY A 709 2.16 4.84 13.69
N ARG A 710 3.46 4.51 13.68
CA ARG A 710 4.27 4.55 12.44
C ARG A 710 4.56 3.17 11.85
N GLY A 711 4.29 2.05 12.54
CA GLY A 711 4.49 0.68 12.01
C GLY A 711 5.85 0.39 11.33
N GLY A 712 5.98 -0.73 10.64
CA GLY A 712 7.20 -1.12 9.89
C GLY A 712 7.57 -0.23 8.68
N SER A 713 7.11 1.02 8.69
CA SER A 713 6.88 1.94 7.56
C SER A 713 8.05 2.23 6.61
N SER A 714 7.66 2.48 5.35
CA SER A 714 8.44 3.04 4.23
C SER A 714 8.32 4.56 4.09
N GLY A 715 7.74 5.24 5.08
CA GLY A 715 7.58 6.70 5.07
C GLY A 715 8.79 7.42 5.68
N VAL A 716 9.04 8.64 5.21
CA VAL A 716 10.23 9.42 5.56
C VAL A 716 10.39 9.59 7.07
N LEU A 717 11.61 9.34 7.57
CA LEU A 717 11.94 9.64 8.96
C LEU A 717 11.95 11.14 9.27
N GLU A 718 11.44 11.47 10.46
CA GLU A 718 11.52 12.83 10.99
C GLU A 718 12.96 13.18 11.40
N VAL A 719 13.35 14.43 11.14
CA VAL A 719 14.71 14.97 11.30
C VAL A 719 15.27 14.77 12.71
N ASP A 720 14.41 14.87 13.73
CA ASP A 720 14.80 14.84 15.14
C ASP A 720 14.73 13.44 15.79
N THR A 721 14.27 12.42 15.05
CA THR A 721 14.06 11.05 15.55
C THR A 721 14.98 10.06 14.86
N VAL A 722 15.78 9.32 15.64
CA VAL A 722 16.49 8.12 15.15
C VAL A 722 15.81 6.82 15.60
N GLU A 723 14.93 6.89 16.60
CA GLU A 723 14.26 5.71 17.15
C GLU A 723 12.92 6.07 17.78
N SER A 724 11.87 5.91 17.00
CA SER A 724 10.67 5.18 17.43
C SER A 724 9.72 5.15 16.25
N ILE A 725 9.75 4.06 15.49
CA ILE A 725 8.51 3.59 14.88
C ILE A 725 7.53 3.50 16.06
N GLU A 726 6.53 4.37 16.16
CA GLU A 726 5.51 4.17 17.17
C GLU A 726 4.78 2.85 16.83
N GLU A 727 4.51 2.01 17.83
CA GLU A 727 3.69 0.82 17.61
C GLU A 727 2.38 1.24 16.94
N LEU A 728 1.91 0.42 16.00
CA LEU A 728 0.65 0.69 15.32
C LEU A 728 -0.45 0.75 16.38
N VAL A 729 -1.18 1.84 16.37
CA VAL A 729 -2.40 1.98 17.16
C VAL A 729 -3.52 1.55 16.25
N THR A 730 -4.21 0.48 16.64
CA THR A 730 -5.29 -0.11 15.84
C THR A 730 -6.63 0.03 16.54
N GLU A 731 -7.68 0.15 15.75
CA GLU A 731 -9.08 0.07 16.16
C GLU A 731 -9.67 -1.23 15.60
N GLU A 732 -10.38 -2.00 16.43
CA GLU A 732 -11.04 -3.24 15.97
C GLU A 732 -12.17 -2.92 14.98
N LEU A 733 -12.27 -3.72 13.92
CA LEU A 733 -13.37 -3.66 12.97
C LEU A 733 -14.36 -4.78 13.21
N GLY A 734 -15.63 -4.50 12.89
CA GLY A 734 -16.65 -5.54 12.78
C GLY A 734 -16.46 -6.41 11.55
N ARG A 735 -17.32 -7.42 11.40
CA ARG A 735 -17.38 -8.25 10.19
C ARG A 735 -17.62 -7.37 8.95
N PHE A 736 -16.96 -7.68 7.84
CA PHE A 736 -17.26 -7.12 6.53
C PHE A 736 -16.94 -8.12 5.42
N GLN A 737 -17.43 -7.86 4.21
CA GLN A 737 -17.19 -8.71 3.04
C GLN A 737 -17.02 -7.87 1.78
N ARG A 738 -16.00 -8.16 0.99
CA ARG A 738 -15.67 -7.45 -0.26
C ARG A 738 -15.20 -8.44 -1.32
N VAL A 739 -15.49 -8.12 -2.59
CA VAL A 739 -15.04 -8.89 -3.76
C VAL A 739 -14.48 -7.95 -4.81
N THR A 740 -13.40 -8.36 -5.47
CA THR A 740 -12.82 -7.67 -6.63
C THR A 740 -12.16 -8.67 -7.57
N SER A 741 -11.81 -8.25 -8.80
CA SER A 741 -11.02 -9.06 -9.73
C SER A 741 -9.53 -8.69 -9.69
N GLY A 742 -8.67 -9.70 -9.67
CA GLY A 742 -7.22 -9.59 -9.79
C GLY A 742 -6.70 -9.48 -11.23
N GLY A 743 -7.60 -9.51 -12.22
CA GLY A 743 -7.24 -9.58 -13.64
C GLY A 743 -7.07 -11.02 -14.12
N MET A 744 -6.17 -11.22 -15.09
CA MET A 744 -5.83 -12.53 -15.64
C MET A 744 -4.36 -12.64 -16.05
N PHE A 745 -3.88 -13.88 -16.16
CA PHE A 745 -2.65 -14.24 -16.88
C PHE A 745 -2.90 -15.49 -17.73
N SER A 746 -2.10 -15.71 -18.77
CA SER A 746 -2.20 -16.88 -19.65
C SER A 746 -0.90 -17.68 -19.60
N VAL A 747 -1.00 -18.98 -19.83
CA VAL A 747 0.13 -19.91 -19.82
C VAL A 747 0.15 -20.66 -21.14
N SER A 748 1.35 -20.85 -21.69
CA SER A 748 1.62 -21.63 -22.89
C SER A 748 2.81 -22.57 -22.69
N GLY A 749 2.83 -23.71 -23.39
CA GLY A 749 3.94 -24.66 -23.30
C GLY A 749 3.89 -25.55 -22.06
N PHE A 750 2.74 -25.70 -21.42
CA PHE A 750 2.54 -26.55 -20.27
C PHE A 750 2.77 -28.04 -20.64
N PRO A 751 3.51 -28.80 -19.82
CA PRO A 751 3.90 -30.17 -20.14
C PRO A 751 2.68 -31.10 -20.26
N SER A 752 2.60 -31.85 -21.37
CA SER A 752 1.45 -32.72 -21.66
C SER A 752 1.33 -33.91 -20.72
N ASP A 753 2.44 -34.37 -20.15
CA ASP A 753 2.47 -35.45 -19.15
C ASP A 753 2.11 -34.96 -17.73
N ARG A 754 1.97 -33.63 -17.55
CA ARG A 754 1.66 -32.94 -16.29
C ARG A 754 2.65 -33.27 -15.17
N THR A 755 3.86 -33.71 -15.51
CA THR A 755 4.92 -33.90 -14.52
C THR A 755 5.74 -32.62 -14.42
N ILE A 756 5.71 -32.01 -13.23
CA ILE A 756 6.45 -30.77 -12.96
C ILE A 756 7.53 -31.14 -11.94
N PRO A 757 8.81 -31.10 -12.33
CA PRO A 757 9.88 -31.31 -11.36
C PRO A 757 9.91 -30.15 -10.37
N ASP A 758 10.08 -30.47 -9.09
CA ASP A 758 10.23 -29.45 -8.07
C ASP A 758 11.66 -28.89 -8.08
N VAL A 759 11.78 -27.66 -8.57
CA VAL A 759 13.03 -26.91 -8.66
C VAL A 759 12.96 -25.60 -7.87
N LEU A 760 11.83 -25.34 -7.19
CA LEU A 760 11.55 -24.05 -6.56
C LEU A 760 12.01 -24.10 -5.10
N PRO A 761 13.08 -23.40 -4.74
CA PRO A 761 13.54 -23.42 -3.36
C PRO A 761 12.62 -22.63 -2.42
N PRO A 762 12.73 -22.82 -1.10
CA PRO A 762 12.15 -21.93 -0.10
C PRO A 762 12.53 -20.46 -0.30
N SER A 763 11.63 -19.55 0.05
CA SER A 763 11.91 -18.10 0.05
C SER A 763 13.08 -17.74 0.96
N ARG A 764 13.74 -16.63 0.67
CA ARG A 764 14.73 -16.03 1.56
C ARG A 764 14.07 -15.55 2.85
N ILE A 765 14.63 -15.94 4.01
CA ILE A 765 14.22 -15.39 5.31
C ILE A 765 14.76 -13.97 5.44
N THR A 766 13.89 -12.98 5.57
CA THR A 766 14.27 -11.55 5.59
C THR A 766 14.14 -10.91 6.96
N ASP A 767 13.58 -11.59 7.95
CA ASP A 767 13.23 -11.05 9.26
C ASP A 767 13.93 -11.75 10.42
N LEU A 768 15.07 -12.41 10.16
CA LEU A 768 15.88 -13.03 11.21
C LEU A 768 16.34 -11.96 12.22
N THR A 769 16.08 -12.19 13.49
CA THR A 769 16.45 -11.32 14.60
C THR A 769 17.12 -12.10 15.73
N VAL A 770 17.89 -11.39 16.56
CA VAL A 770 18.51 -11.93 17.78
C VAL A 770 17.97 -11.19 18.99
N SER A 771 17.44 -11.92 19.97
CA SER A 771 17.17 -11.45 21.34
C SER A 771 18.21 -12.02 22.31
N TYR A 772 18.63 -11.20 23.27
CA TYR A 772 19.46 -11.67 24.39
C TYR A 772 18.57 -11.90 25.61
N ASP A 773 18.56 -13.13 26.12
CA ASP A 773 17.98 -13.37 27.44
C ASP A 773 18.98 -12.84 28.49
N GLY A 774 18.63 -11.73 29.13
CA GLY A 774 19.43 -11.06 30.17
C GLY A 774 19.61 -11.88 31.46
N SER A 775 19.29 -13.17 31.44
CA SER A 775 19.34 -14.10 32.57
C SER A 775 20.76 -14.58 32.95
N GLY A 776 21.80 -14.18 32.20
CA GLY A 776 23.19 -14.57 32.52
C GLY A 776 23.53 -16.03 32.17
N ASN A 777 22.65 -16.74 31.46
CA ASN A 777 22.83 -18.14 31.06
C ASN A 777 23.75 -18.36 29.84
N GLY A 778 24.25 -17.28 29.21
CA GLY A 778 25.19 -17.39 28.09
C GLY A 778 24.58 -17.93 26.80
N THR A 779 23.29 -17.69 26.53
CA THR A 779 22.60 -18.10 25.30
C THR A 779 21.98 -16.90 24.57
N ALA A 780 21.97 -16.92 23.25
CA ALA A 780 21.23 -15.99 22.40
C ALA A 780 20.05 -16.72 21.72
N GLU A 781 18.91 -16.05 21.64
CA GLU A 781 17.72 -16.57 20.97
C GLU A 781 17.63 -15.93 19.57
N LEU A 782 17.54 -16.78 18.54
CA LEU A 782 17.22 -16.36 17.18
C LEU A 782 15.73 -16.54 16.93
N GLU A 783 15.13 -15.60 16.23
CA GLU A 783 13.69 -15.61 15.92
C GLU A 783 13.47 -15.15 14.47
N TRP A 784 12.60 -15.85 13.72
CA TRP A 784 12.25 -15.53 12.34
C TRP A 784 10.85 -16.05 11.98
N THR A 785 10.33 -15.63 10.83
CA THR A 785 9.08 -16.18 10.28
C THR A 785 9.39 -17.31 9.30
N SER A 786 8.74 -18.47 9.47
CA SER A 786 8.98 -19.65 8.63
C SER A 786 8.61 -19.38 7.17
N VAL A 787 9.44 -19.91 6.27
CA VAL A 787 9.20 -19.90 4.82
C VAL A 787 8.61 -21.24 4.37
N GLY A 788 8.14 -21.30 3.12
CA GLY A 788 7.57 -22.51 2.55
C GLY A 788 8.59 -23.60 2.23
N GLY A 789 8.08 -24.72 1.72
CA GLY A 789 8.90 -25.69 0.97
C GLY A 789 9.28 -25.08 -0.39
N ASP A 790 8.33 -24.44 -1.05
CA ASP A 790 8.54 -23.74 -2.31
C ASP A 790 8.14 -22.29 -2.08
N MET A 791 9.09 -21.36 -2.19
CA MET A 791 8.85 -19.95 -1.94
C MET A 791 8.20 -19.71 -0.56
N ASP A 792 7.00 -19.14 -0.51
CA ASP A 792 6.22 -18.87 0.71
C ASP A 792 5.09 -19.89 0.95
N ARG A 793 5.13 -21.06 0.28
CA ARG A 793 4.08 -22.07 0.37
C ARG A 793 4.54 -23.42 0.90
N GLY A 794 3.70 -24.02 1.74
CA GLY A 794 3.98 -25.30 2.37
C GLY A 794 4.87 -25.16 3.60
N THR A 795 5.78 -26.10 3.80
CA THR A 795 6.67 -26.18 4.96
C THR A 795 8.07 -26.55 4.49
N ALA A 796 9.09 -25.85 4.96
CA ALA A 796 10.48 -26.23 4.70
C ALA A 796 10.80 -27.60 5.35
N ALA A 797 11.70 -28.38 4.77
CA ALA A 797 12.11 -29.66 5.35
C ALA A 797 13.13 -29.48 6.48
N SER A 798 14.05 -28.52 6.36
CA SER A 798 15.08 -28.27 7.37
C SER A 798 15.66 -26.86 7.30
N TYR A 799 16.31 -26.43 8.39
CA TYR A 799 17.10 -25.21 8.46
C TYR A 799 18.58 -25.54 8.67
N THR A 800 19.45 -24.84 7.94
CA THR A 800 20.91 -24.87 8.13
C THR A 800 21.38 -23.50 8.58
N PHE A 801 22.18 -23.48 9.65
CA PHE A 801 22.69 -22.27 10.28
C PHE A 801 24.16 -22.07 9.88
N TYR A 802 24.52 -20.84 9.57
CA TYR A 802 25.85 -20.47 9.10
C TYR A 802 26.42 -19.34 9.94
N PHE A 803 27.74 -19.32 10.08
CA PHE A 803 28.46 -18.28 10.81
C PHE A 803 29.77 -17.84 10.13
N ILE A 804 30.19 -16.61 10.43
CA ILE A 804 31.50 -16.06 10.10
C ILE A 804 31.94 -15.08 11.19
N THR A 805 33.25 -14.97 11.43
CA THR A 805 33.84 -14.11 12.48
C THR A 805 34.41 -12.79 11.94
N ASP A 806 34.72 -12.72 10.64
CA ASP A 806 35.23 -11.52 9.99
C ASP A 806 34.48 -11.26 8.68
N LEU A 807 33.64 -10.23 8.69
CA LEU A 807 32.85 -9.79 7.53
C LEU A 807 33.65 -8.86 6.60
N ASP A 808 34.85 -8.38 6.97
CA ASP A 808 35.66 -7.49 6.12
C ASP A 808 36.49 -8.27 5.09
N LEU A 809 36.66 -9.59 5.28
CA LEU A 809 37.25 -10.49 4.28
C LEU A 809 36.35 -10.72 3.05
N THR A 810 35.12 -10.19 3.03
CA THR A 810 34.11 -10.39 1.98
C THR A 810 33.89 -9.17 1.07
N ASP A 811 34.73 -8.13 1.19
CA ASP A 811 34.72 -6.90 0.35
C ASP A 811 34.89 -7.18 -1.17
N SER A 812 35.12 -8.44 -1.60
CA SER A 812 35.19 -8.83 -3.00
C SER A 812 34.04 -9.76 -3.41
N LYS A 813 33.05 -9.19 -4.13
CA LYS A 813 32.08 -9.86 -5.03
C LYS A 813 31.29 -11.02 -4.43
N GLU A 814 30.05 -10.70 -4.04
CA GLU A 814 28.97 -11.63 -3.63
C GLU A 814 29.39 -12.53 -2.45
N LEU A 815 28.60 -12.53 -1.38
CA LEU A 815 28.75 -13.47 -0.28
C LEU A 815 28.53 -14.89 -0.80
N ASN A 816 29.53 -15.48 -1.43
CA ASN A 816 29.49 -16.84 -1.95
C ASN A 816 29.39 -17.81 -0.77
N ASP A 817 28.58 -18.86 -0.93
CA ASP A 817 28.34 -19.91 0.06
C ASP A 817 29.63 -20.48 0.68
N SER A 818 30.75 -20.43 -0.04
CA SER A 818 32.05 -20.96 0.38
C SER A 818 32.71 -20.23 1.56
N VAL A 819 32.29 -19.00 1.87
CA VAL A 819 32.90 -18.21 2.97
C VAL A 819 32.26 -18.55 4.32
N TRP A 820 31.05 -19.09 4.30
CA TRP A 820 30.27 -19.38 5.49
C TRP A 820 30.64 -20.74 6.09
N SER A 821 30.82 -20.78 7.41
CA SER A 821 30.99 -22.03 8.15
C SER A 821 29.65 -22.52 8.70
N GLU A 822 29.32 -23.80 8.51
CA GLU A 822 28.10 -24.38 9.05
C GLU A 822 28.19 -24.52 10.59
N VAL A 823 27.14 -24.11 11.29
CA VAL A 823 27.01 -24.31 12.73
C VAL A 823 26.69 -25.77 13.00
N SER A 824 27.52 -26.45 13.80
CA SER A 824 27.24 -27.84 14.18
C SER A 824 25.91 -27.96 14.93
N GLN A 825 25.11 -28.96 14.59
CA GLN A 825 23.81 -29.24 15.24
C GLN A 825 23.92 -29.43 16.76
N THR A 826 25.09 -29.82 17.29
CA THR A 826 25.33 -29.95 18.74
C THR A 826 25.24 -28.62 19.50
N TYR A 827 25.36 -27.50 18.80
CA TYR A 827 25.23 -26.16 19.35
C TYR A 827 23.82 -25.57 19.18
N LEU A 828 22.92 -26.26 18.48
CA LEU A 828 21.55 -25.80 18.28
C LEU A 828 20.66 -26.44 19.35
N ARG A 829 20.17 -25.64 20.31
CA ARG A 829 19.24 -26.13 21.34
C ARG A 829 17.79 -25.89 20.90
N ASP A 830 16.94 -26.87 21.18
CA ASP A 830 15.50 -26.82 20.89
C ASP A 830 15.15 -26.72 19.40
N LEU A 831 15.99 -27.22 18.49
CA LEU A 831 15.67 -27.29 17.06
C LEU A 831 14.45 -28.21 16.84
N ARG A 832 13.31 -27.61 16.49
CA ARG A 832 12.09 -28.34 16.12
C ARG A 832 12.02 -28.54 14.62
N SER A 833 11.13 -29.45 14.19
CA SER A 833 10.76 -29.54 12.78
C SER A 833 10.17 -28.20 12.32
N PRO A 834 10.54 -27.71 11.12
CA PRO A 834 10.02 -26.44 10.62
C PRO A 834 8.48 -26.41 10.62
N GLN A 835 7.94 -25.25 10.94
CA GLN A 835 6.51 -24.99 10.98
C GLN A 835 6.01 -24.52 9.60
N PRO A 836 4.70 -24.66 9.30
CA PRO A 836 4.11 -24.15 8.06
C PRO A 836 4.43 -22.68 7.83
N ALA A 837 4.61 -22.27 6.58
CA ALA A 837 4.95 -20.90 6.20
C ALA A 837 4.08 -19.84 6.90
N GLY A 838 4.73 -18.76 7.34
CA GLY A 838 4.07 -17.68 8.11
C GLY A 838 4.01 -17.92 9.62
N SER A 839 4.46 -19.07 10.12
CA SER A 839 4.55 -19.35 11.55
C SER A 839 5.81 -18.73 12.16
N ARG A 840 5.80 -18.48 13.48
CA ARG A 840 6.99 -17.97 14.18
C ARG A 840 7.91 -19.12 14.59
N GLU A 841 9.18 -18.99 14.25
CA GLU A 841 10.26 -19.91 14.58
C GLU A 841 11.21 -19.28 15.59
N HIS A 842 11.76 -20.08 16.50
CA HIS A 842 12.77 -19.64 17.45
C HIS A 842 13.78 -20.76 17.73
N ILE A 843 15.03 -20.38 18.03
CA ILE A 843 16.07 -21.32 18.45
C ILE A 843 17.08 -20.67 19.38
N ASN A 844 17.64 -21.47 20.30
CA ASN A 844 18.65 -21.01 21.25
C ASN A 844 20.05 -21.48 20.85
N ILE A 845 21.01 -20.55 20.82
CA ILE A 845 22.42 -20.80 20.54
C ILE A 845 23.28 -20.44 21.77
N PRO A 846 24.13 -21.36 22.28
CA PRO A 846 25.06 -21.07 23.36
C PRO A 846 26.21 -20.19 22.87
N LEU A 847 26.51 -19.15 23.64
CA LEU A 847 27.59 -18.17 23.42
C LEU A 847 28.92 -18.65 23.99
N ASP A 848 28.96 -19.84 24.59
CA ASP A 848 30.18 -20.48 25.11
C ASP A 848 31.22 -20.75 24.01
N LEU A 849 30.80 -20.68 22.75
CA LEU A 849 31.63 -20.79 21.54
C LEU A 849 32.46 -19.54 21.23
N LEU A 850 32.11 -18.39 21.81
CA LEU A 850 32.75 -17.11 21.52
C LEU A 850 33.76 -16.76 22.61
N GLY A 851 34.96 -16.36 22.17
CA GLY A 851 35.92 -15.66 23.00
C GLY A 851 35.35 -14.31 23.48
N GLU A 852 35.99 -13.72 24.47
CA GLU A 852 35.56 -12.43 25.01
C GLU A 852 35.67 -11.34 23.93
N ASN A 853 34.60 -10.56 23.74
CA ASN A 853 34.46 -9.53 22.70
C ASN A 853 34.51 -10.01 21.24
N ASP A 854 34.46 -11.32 21.00
CA ASP A 854 34.33 -11.85 19.64
C ASP A 854 32.94 -11.51 19.06
N ILE A 855 32.93 -11.16 17.78
CA ILE A 855 31.72 -10.88 17.01
C ILE A 855 31.45 -12.07 16.10
N LEU A 856 30.25 -12.62 16.19
CA LEU A 856 29.75 -13.66 15.31
C LEU A 856 28.66 -13.08 14.42
N PHE A 857 28.80 -13.25 13.11
CA PHE A 857 27.72 -12.98 12.17
C PHE A 857 27.05 -14.30 11.83
N LEU A 858 25.72 -14.33 11.93
CA LEU A 858 24.90 -15.52 11.73
C LEU A 858 23.88 -15.28 10.61
N CYS A 859 23.58 -16.33 9.86
CA CYS A 859 22.45 -16.39 8.94
C CYS A 859 21.88 -17.81 8.87
N VAL A 860 20.65 -17.92 8.38
CA VAL A 860 19.89 -19.17 8.27
C VAL A 860 19.49 -19.41 6.83
N ARG A 861 19.41 -20.68 6.43
CA ARG A 861 18.91 -21.11 5.13
C ARG A 861 17.87 -22.21 5.32
N ALA A 862 16.76 -22.12 4.59
CA ALA A 862 15.78 -23.18 4.49
C ALA A 862 16.06 -24.10 3.29
N THR A 863 15.78 -25.39 3.44
CA THR A 863 15.88 -26.42 2.38
C THR A 863 14.57 -27.20 2.32
N ASP A 864 14.10 -27.52 1.12
CA ASP A 864 12.89 -28.31 0.89
C ASP A 864 13.13 -29.84 0.95
N GLU A 865 12.10 -30.63 0.66
CA GLU A 865 12.16 -32.10 0.71
C GLU A 865 12.99 -32.70 -0.44
N GLU A 866 13.11 -32.02 -1.57
CA GLU A 866 13.89 -32.44 -2.75
C GLU A 866 15.36 -31.96 -2.70
N GLY A 867 15.71 -31.16 -1.70
CA GLY A 867 17.06 -30.64 -1.46
C GLY A 867 17.35 -29.30 -2.14
N ASN A 868 16.36 -28.61 -2.70
CA ASN A 868 16.52 -27.25 -3.20
C ASN A 868 16.74 -26.30 -2.03
N LYS A 869 17.76 -25.46 -2.17
CA LYS A 869 18.27 -24.59 -1.13
C LYS A 869 17.83 -23.16 -1.37
N GLY A 870 17.13 -22.58 -0.41
CA GLY A 870 16.81 -21.15 -0.40
C GLY A 870 18.06 -20.29 -0.31
N GLU A 871 17.90 -18.99 -0.52
CA GLU A 871 18.99 -18.04 -0.31
C GLU A 871 19.29 -17.86 1.19
N LEU A 872 20.52 -17.41 1.53
CA LEU A 872 20.87 -17.05 2.91
C LEU A 872 19.99 -15.91 3.41
N SER A 873 19.59 -15.97 4.68
CA SER A 873 18.79 -14.93 5.32
C SER A 873 19.48 -13.57 5.36
N ASN A 874 18.79 -12.55 5.89
CA ASN A 874 19.49 -11.37 6.39
C ASN A 874 20.48 -11.77 7.51
N ILE A 875 21.56 -10.98 7.63
CA ILE A 875 22.64 -11.25 8.57
C ILE A 875 22.29 -10.63 9.92
N VAL A 876 22.51 -11.39 11.00
CA VAL A 876 22.41 -10.91 12.38
C VAL A 876 23.76 -11.02 13.07
N GLN A 877 24.01 -10.10 14.01
CA GLN A 877 25.24 -10.09 14.79
C GLN A 877 24.98 -10.64 16.19
N VAL A 878 25.95 -11.36 16.74
CA VAL A 878 25.97 -11.79 18.13
C VAL A 878 27.34 -11.49 18.71
N THR A 879 27.36 -10.79 19.83
CA THR A 879 28.57 -10.49 20.61
C THR A 879 28.39 -10.95 22.05
N ARG A 880 29.44 -11.54 22.63
CA ARG A 880 29.50 -11.84 24.06
C ARG A 880 29.99 -10.60 24.80
N LEU A 881 29.06 -9.82 25.36
CA LEU A 881 29.39 -8.66 26.19
C LEU A 881 29.93 -9.11 27.54
N GLN A 882 30.97 -8.42 28.03
CA GLN A 882 31.31 -8.47 29.44
C GLN A 882 30.05 -8.06 30.22
N GLY A 883 29.62 -8.86 31.19
CA GLY A 883 28.90 -8.26 32.31
C GLY A 883 29.76 -7.08 32.79
N PRO A 884 29.18 -5.93 33.20
CA PRO A 884 30.01 -4.88 33.79
C PRO A 884 30.92 -5.60 34.77
N ASP A 885 32.24 -5.34 34.69
CA ASP A 885 33.18 -5.87 35.67
C ASP A 885 32.42 -5.81 36.98
N VAL A 886 32.30 -6.97 37.64
CA VAL A 886 32.00 -6.93 39.06
C VAL A 886 33.18 -6.11 39.56
N VAL A 887 32.99 -4.78 39.62
CA VAL A 887 33.64 -3.89 40.55
C VAL A 887 33.56 -4.78 41.76
N PRO A 888 34.70 -5.34 42.23
CA PRO A 888 34.66 -6.26 43.35
C PRO A 888 33.75 -5.53 44.29
N LYS A 889 32.62 -6.18 44.67
CA LYS A 889 31.67 -5.58 45.62
C LYS A 889 32.59 -4.80 46.53
N MET A 890 32.47 -3.48 46.57
CA MET A 890 32.98 -2.82 47.75
C MET A 890 32.28 -3.66 48.80
N GLU A 891 33.04 -4.55 49.46
CA GLU A 891 32.74 -4.92 50.82
C GLU A 891 32.27 -3.60 51.35
N ASP A 892 31.01 -3.56 51.77
CA ASP A 892 30.50 -2.42 52.49
C ASP A 892 31.60 -2.17 53.53
N GLU A 893 32.48 -1.20 53.26
CA GLU A 893 33.32 -0.61 54.26
C GLU A 893 32.23 -0.04 55.11
N GLU A 894 31.93 -0.78 56.19
CA GLU A 894 31.02 -0.37 57.24
C GLU A 894 31.21 1.13 57.36
N PRO A 895 30.15 1.94 57.21
CA PRO A 895 30.30 3.38 57.21
C PRO A 895 31.07 3.74 58.48
N GLY A 896 32.32 4.15 58.27
CA GLY A 896 33.28 4.27 59.35
C GLY A 896 32.65 5.09 60.46
N SER A 897 32.91 4.69 61.70
CA SER A 897 32.40 5.21 62.99
C SER A 897 32.25 6.74 63.12
N ARG A 898 32.76 7.52 62.18
CA ARG A 898 32.60 8.97 62.01
C ARG A 898 31.23 9.41 61.48
N TYR A 899 30.52 8.61 60.67
CA TYR A 899 29.20 9.01 60.13
C TYR A 899 28.09 8.91 61.18
N TYR A 900 28.10 7.85 62.00
CA TYR A 900 27.22 7.73 63.16
C TYR A 900 27.57 8.73 64.27
N ALA A 901 28.85 9.10 64.43
CA ALA A 901 29.23 10.17 65.34
C ALA A 901 28.66 11.52 64.89
N LEU A 902 28.67 11.87 63.61
CA LEU A 902 28.12 13.14 63.11
C LEU A 902 26.59 13.23 63.23
N ILE A 903 25.86 12.15 62.93
CA ILE A 903 24.39 12.14 63.00
C ILE A 903 23.86 12.03 64.44
N THR A 904 24.63 11.48 65.39
CA THR A 904 24.24 11.45 66.81
C THR A 904 24.74 12.68 67.59
N THR A 905 25.92 13.23 67.29
CA THR A 905 26.47 14.38 68.03
C THR A 905 25.81 15.71 67.68
N LEU A 906 25.38 15.93 66.45
CA LEU A 906 24.72 17.18 66.04
C LEU A 906 23.37 17.40 66.75
N PRO A 907 22.45 16.41 66.81
CA PRO A 907 21.21 16.55 67.59
C PRO A 907 21.49 16.69 69.09
N ILE A 908 22.47 15.99 69.64
CA ILE A 908 22.84 16.07 71.06
C ILE A 908 23.46 17.44 71.39
N LEU A 909 24.26 18.02 70.50
CA LEU A 909 24.80 19.38 70.64
C LEU A 909 23.69 20.44 70.55
N VAL A 910 22.71 20.27 69.67
CA VAL A 910 21.55 21.18 69.58
C VAL A 910 20.66 21.06 70.83
N ILE A 911 20.41 19.84 71.32
CA ILE A 911 19.62 19.62 72.55
C ILE A 911 20.35 20.14 73.79
N THR A 912 21.67 19.95 73.90
CA THR A 912 22.47 20.49 75.02
C THR A 912 22.58 22.02 74.93
N PHE A 913 22.72 22.60 73.75
CA PHE A 913 22.70 24.05 73.56
C PHE A 913 21.34 24.66 73.91
N LEU A 914 20.24 24.02 73.50
CA LEU A 914 18.88 24.42 73.89
C LEU A 914 18.64 24.25 75.39
N ALA A 915 19.17 23.19 76.03
CA ALA A 915 19.09 22.99 77.47
C ALA A 915 19.93 24.01 78.26
N VAL A 916 21.10 24.43 77.75
CA VAL A 916 21.92 25.51 78.33
C VAL A 916 21.23 26.86 78.17
N ILE A 917 20.57 27.12 77.04
CA ILE A 917 19.73 28.32 76.87
C ILE A 917 18.54 28.29 77.82
N LEU A 918 17.84 27.16 77.96
CA LEU A 918 16.70 27.03 78.87
C LEU A 918 17.12 27.16 80.34
N THR A 919 18.24 26.57 80.74
CA THR A 919 18.77 26.68 82.11
C THR A 919 19.31 28.07 82.39
N SER A 920 19.94 28.76 81.43
CA SER A 920 20.33 30.16 81.57
C SER A 920 19.12 31.11 81.56
N LEU A 921 18.06 30.83 80.80
CA LEU A 921 16.79 31.55 80.89
C LEU A 921 16.09 31.32 82.24
N VAL A 922 16.08 30.08 82.74
CA VAL A 922 15.51 29.73 84.06
C VAL A 922 16.35 30.33 85.19
N LEU A 923 17.68 30.40 85.07
CA LEU A 923 18.57 31.08 86.02
C LEU A 923 18.44 32.61 85.94
N ALA A 924 18.21 33.18 84.75
CA ALA A 924 17.92 34.60 84.56
C ALA A 924 16.52 34.97 85.09
N LEU A 925 15.52 34.11 84.91
CA LEU A 925 14.18 34.26 85.47
C LEU A 925 14.17 34.02 87.00
N ARG A 926 14.99 33.11 87.53
CA ARG A 926 15.22 32.95 88.98
C ARG A 926 16.01 34.12 89.58
N ARG A 927 16.97 34.72 88.85
CA ARG A 927 17.65 35.97 89.24
C ARG A 927 16.72 37.19 89.18
N ARG A 928 15.78 37.25 88.22
CA ARG A 928 14.72 38.29 88.19
C ARG A 928 13.67 38.08 89.29
N ARG A 929 13.24 36.85 89.57
CA ARG A 929 12.31 36.53 90.69
C ARG A 929 12.92 36.75 92.09
N ARG A 930 14.25 36.73 92.24
CA ARG A 930 14.93 37.15 93.49
C ARG A 930 15.15 38.66 93.62
N LYS A 931 14.87 39.47 92.59
CA LYS A 931 14.93 40.94 92.63
C LYS A 931 13.57 41.64 92.60
N SER A 932 12.45 40.93 92.49
CA SER A 932 11.10 41.52 92.49
C SER A 932 10.24 41.19 93.73
N PHE A 933 10.85 40.71 94.82
CA PHE A 933 10.30 40.83 96.17
C PHE A 933 10.79 42.14 96.81
N ARG A 934 10.56 43.25 96.10
CA ARG A 934 10.61 44.61 96.66
C ARG A 934 9.74 45.49 95.78
N LEU A 935 8.65 45.94 96.38
CA LEU A 935 7.63 46.86 95.88
C LEU A 935 6.61 46.29 94.87
N GLU A 936 5.58 45.65 95.44
CA GLU A 936 4.21 46.06 95.14
C GLU A 936 4.05 47.58 95.30
N ARG A 937 3.52 48.27 94.29
CA ARG A 937 2.45 49.28 94.45
C ARG A 937 2.05 49.94 93.13
N LYS A 938 0.73 49.95 92.89
CA LYS A 938 -0.07 50.90 92.10
C LYS A 938 0.06 50.76 90.56
N THR A 939 -0.97 50.74 89.73
CA THR A 939 -2.42 51.04 89.77
C THR A 939 -2.89 50.63 88.35
N GLU A 940 -3.86 49.74 88.16
CA GLU A 940 -5.31 50.02 88.06
C GLU A 940 -5.71 51.23 87.20
N THR A 941 -6.16 50.94 85.97
CA THR A 941 -7.26 51.57 85.18
C THR A 941 -7.32 50.81 83.82
N GLU A 942 -8.32 49.95 83.56
CA GLU A 942 -9.65 50.24 82.93
C GLU A 942 -9.55 50.67 81.45
N SER A 943 -10.31 50.23 80.43
CA SER A 943 -11.50 49.36 80.21
C SER A 943 -11.63 49.21 78.66
N CYS A 944 -12.11 48.13 78.00
CA CYS A 944 -13.50 47.69 77.70
C CYS A 944 -13.44 46.91 76.32
N VAL A 945 -13.93 45.67 76.05
CA VAL A 945 -15.32 45.07 76.01
C VAL A 945 -15.98 45.23 74.61
N LEU A 946 -16.70 44.31 73.92
CA LEU A 946 -17.15 42.90 74.05
C LEU A 946 -17.91 42.43 72.74
N TYR A 947 -18.34 41.14 72.72
CA TYR A 947 -19.48 40.46 72.02
C TYR A 947 -19.30 39.91 70.57
N SER A 948 -19.77 38.72 70.12
CA SER A 948 -20.28 37.45 70.71
C SER A 948 -20.69 36.39 69.65
N ALA A 949 -20.78 35.12 70.09
CA ALA A 949 -21.85 34.11 69.80
C ALA A 949 -21.83 33.21 68.53
N SER A 950 -21.45 31.94 68.76
CA SER A 950 -22.14 30.65 68.50
C SER A 950 -23.08 30.43 67.28
N LYS A 951 -22.89 29.30 66.56
CA LYS A 951 -23.78 28.10 66.54
C LYS A 951 -23.37 27.05 65.48
N LEU A 952 -23.48 25.77 65.91
CA LEU A 952 -23.89 24.51 65.23
C LEU A 952 -23.53 24.27 63.74
N GLY A 953 -23.19 23.06 63.28
CA GLY A 953 -23.32 21.73 63.85
C GLY A 953 -22.98 20.67 62.78
N ASP A 954 -22.79 19.45 63.25
CA ASP A 954 -22.35 18.24 62.57
C ASP A 954 -23.17 17.76 61.36
N ALA A 955 -22.53 16.84 60.62
CA ALA A 955 -23.05 15.54 60.19
C ALA A 955 -23.26 15.31 58.68
N GLN A 956 -22.33 14.51 58.14
CA GLN A 956 -22.55 13.21 57.51
C GLN A 956 -23.32 13.06 56.18
N LYS A 957 -22.57 12.41 55.27
CA LYS A 957 -22.92 11.23 54.46
C LYS A 957 -23.83 11.39 53.23
N GLN A 958 -23.16 11.24 52.08
CA GLN A 958 -23.15 10.03 51.25
C GLN A 958 -24.41 9.68 50.43
N TRP A 959 -24.13 9.26 49.18
CA TRP A 959 -24.92 8.46 48.22
C TRP A 959 -25.44 9.19 46.96
N HIS A 960 -24.71 8.92 45.87
CA HIS A 960 -25.16 8.50 44.53
C HIS A 960 -26.65 8.67 44.18
N TYR A 961 -26.97 9.26 43.02
CA TYR A 961 -27.00 8.64 41.67
C TYR A 961 -27.50 9.70 40.66
N THR A 962 -26.85 9.75 39.50
CA THR A 962 -27.34 10.11 38.15
C THR A 962 -28.54 11.05 37.97
N ALA A 963 -28.39 12.10 37.16
CA ALA A 963 -28.71 12.04 35.71
C ALA A 963 -28.79 13.45 35.08
N ARG A 964 -28.36 13.53 33.82
CA ARG A 964 -28.61 14.56 32.79
C ARG A 964 -27.84 15.89 32.92
N LEU A 965 -26.75 16.00 32.16
CA LEU A 965 -26.77 16.48 30.77
C LEU A 965 -25.56 15.97 30.01
#